data_AF-A0A369TCD0-F1
#
_entry.id   AF-A0A369TCD0-F1
#
_cell.length_a   1.000
_cell.length_b   1.000
_cell.length_c   1.000
_cell.angle_alpha   90.00
_cell.angle_beta   90.00
_cell.angle_gamma   90.00
#
_symmetry.space_group_name_H-M   'P 1'
#
loop_
_entity.id
_entity.type
_entity.pdbx_description
1 polymer ?
#
loop_
_entity_poly.entity_id
_entity_poly.type
_entity_poly.pdbx_seq_one_letter_code
_entity_poly.pdbx_strand_id
1 'polypeptide(L)'
;MTAVFGLVLAVALQLTGIVTPTQAAELPRLLHKVEVSSIFPGADRIGKPQGEPPVAPVYTDGEQVGYVFLNSDFVNSVGYSGKPIHIAVGMAPDGEIQGAQLIEHHEPIVLIGIPEEDMLAFIDDYAGHNVVAEATGEAGDAREVDIISGATVTVMVIDDSIRRAALKVARTRGLAGMEQAGDAGPARRLKMEEAKSVDWTTLTGDGSIRRLTLSVGDVTRAFESAGKREAALRPREDDPNALFIDLYAGLASVPTIGKSVLGPREYKQMQSRLGEGRHAVVIGARGAYSFKGSGYVRGGVFDRIRLIQGETTIRFRDVDHKRLREVAAPGAPDLDEVGVFRIPEGVNFDPTEPWTLELLVQRNIGGRQKDFTTIDLGYAPPPKYIETAPPPTAESGGRGQPSETAAPGLASFEDPSERDVLWQRVWRNRVVDIGILLGMLGVLTLMFFFQDQLVRRPKLTAWLRYGFLTAVLFWLGFYANAQLSVINVLTFSNALVTDFSWTYFLMDPLVFILWFAVAAGLLFWGRGAFCGWLCPFGALQELTNHIGRRFGIPQVRVPWGLNERLWPVKYIIFLGLFGMSLYSLSWAERLAEVEPFKTAIILNFMRAWPFVAFAAGLIVINLFVERFFCRYMCPLGAALAIPARIRMFDWLKRHKECGNPCQICAHDCPVDAIHPTGEINVNECIYCLECQKLYYDDQRCPHMIQRRIKREKRLVNTSDEMLSAEQLAEKRRLESREKLKKQRQEKRRQPADVEA
;
A
#
# COMPACT_ATOMS: atom_id res chain seq x y z
N MET A 1 -3.70 51.24 -14.21
CA MET A 1 -4.05 49.95 -13.58
C MET A 1 -4.86 49.02 -14.50
N THR A 2 -5.75 49.55 -15.35
CA THR A 2 -6.55 48.75 -16.30
C THR A 2 -5.77 48.17 -17.48
N ALA A 3 -4.76 48.87 -18.00
CA ALA A 3 -3.95 48.37 -19.12
C ALA A 3 -3.00 47.21 -18.75
N VAL A 4 -2.51 47.18 -17.51
CA VAL A 4 -1.63 46.10 -17.02
C VAL A 4 -2.43 44.83 -16.73
N PHE A 5 -3.67 44.98 -16.25
CA PHE A 5 -4.57 43.85 -16.02
C PHE A 5 -5.01 43.17 -17.34
N GLY A 6 -5.21 43.97 -18.40
CA GLY A 6 -5.51 43.44 -19.74
C GLY A 6 -4.35 42.66 -20.36
N LEU A 7 -3.10 43.10 -20.14
CA LEU A 7 -1.91 42.40 -20.65
C LEU A 7 -1.66 41.07 -19.90
N VAL A 8 -1.90 41.04 -18.59
CA VAL A 8 -1.79 39.80 -17.78
C VAL A 8 -2.88 38.79 -18.17
N LEU A 9 -4.10 39.25 -18.48
CA LEU A 9 -5.18 38.37 -18.93
C LEU A 9 -4.92 37.81 -20.35
N ALA A 10 -4.34 38.61 -21.24
CA ALA A 10 -4.00 38.17 -22.60
C ALA A 10 -2.83 37.17 -22.63
N VAL A 11 -1.84 37.34 -21.74
CA VAL A 11 -0.75 36.35 -21.57
C VAL A 11 -1.26 35.09 -20.86
N ALA A 12 -2.20 35.21 -19.92
CA ALA A 12 -2.84 34.05 -19.29
C ALA A 12 -3.71 33.25 -20.26
N LEU A 13 -4.41 33.90 -21.21
CA LEU A 13 -5.20 33.20 -22.24
C LEU A 13 -4.35 32.58 -23.36
N GLN A 14 -3.13 33.08 -23.61
CA GLN A 14 -2.20 32.44 -24.56
C GLN A 14 -1.44 31.25 -23.94
N LEU A 15 -1.48 31.06 -22.62
CA LEU A 15 -0.95 29.89 -21.92
C LEU A 15 -1.98 28.77 -21.71
N THR A 16 -3.27 29.01 -22.03
CA THR A 16 -4.34 28.00 -21.99
C THR A 16 -4.55 27.27 -23.32
N GLY A 17 -3.49 27.14 -24.12
CA GLY A 17 -3.42 26.12 -25.16
C GLY A 17 -3.24 24.76 -24.49
N ILE A 18 -4.32 24.22 -23.91
CA ILE A 18 -4.37 22.83 -23.44
C ILE A 18 -4.31 21.96 -24.69
N VAL A 19 -3.09 21.65 -25.14
CA VAL A 19 -2.85 20.42 -25.88
C VAL A 19 -3.05 19.32 -24.85
N THR A 20 -4.21 18.67 -24.89
CA THR A 20 -4.39 17.39 -24.22
C THR A 20 -3.30 16.46 -24.74
N PRO A 21 -2.37 15.96 -23.90
CA PRO A 21 -1.50 14.90 -24.33
C PRO A 21 -2.40 13.71 -24.64
N THR A 22 -2.56 13.39 -25.92
CA THR A 22 -2.86 12.02 -26.33
C THR A 22 -1.82 11.17 -25.61
N GLN A 23 -2.27 10.20 -24.80
CA GLN A 23 -1.37 9.30 -24.10
C GLN A 23 -0.57 8.55 -25.17
N ALA A 24 0.60 9.09 -25.50
CA ALA A 24 1.47 8.53 -26.51
C ALA A 24 1.83 7.13 -26.04
N ALA A 25 1.80 6.17 -26.95
CA ALA A 25 2.28 4.84 -26.63
C ALA A 25 3.68 4.92 -26.00
N GLU A 26 3.88 4.14 -24.95
CA GLU A 26 5.01 4.28 -24.04
C GLU A 26 6.23 3.50 -24.54
N LEU A 27 6.05 2.51 -25.41
CA LEU A 27 7.14 1.71 -25.98
C LEU A 27 8.24 2.57 -26.62
N PRO A 28 7.99 3.56 -27.50
CA PRO A 28 9.05 4.43 -28.03
C PRO A 28 9.84 5.18 -26.94
N ARG A 29 9.18 5.58 -25.84
CA ARG A 29 9.84 6.26 -24.72
C ARG A 29 10.68 5.28 -23.90
N LEU A 30 10.19 4.07 -23.69
CA LEU A 30 10.77 3.08 -22.78
C LEU A 30 11.69 2.06 -23.45
N LEU A 31 11.75 2.02 -24.78
CA LEU A 31 12.54 1.04 -25.55
C LEU A 31 14.04 1.04 -25.18
N HIS A 32 14.58 2.19 -24.80
CA HIS A 32 15.99 2.33 -24.41
C HIS A 32 16.33 1.61 -23.08
N LYS A 33 15.33 1.26 -22.27
CA LYS A 33 15.49 0.49 -21.03
C LYS A 33 15.41 -1.03 -21.27
N VAL A 34 15.03 -1.44 -22.48
CA VAL A 34 14.87 -2.86 -22.84
C VAL A 34 16.22 -3.47 -23.16
N GLU A 35 16.57 -4.54 -22.45
CA GLU A 35 17.77 -5.32 -22.73
C GLU A 35 17.43 -6.44 -23.73
N VAL A 36 17.93 -6.32 -24.96
CA VAL A 36 17.57 -7.26 -26.05
C VAL A 36 17.89 -8.70 -25.69
N SER A 37 19.04 -8.94 -25.04
CA SER A 37 19.52 -10.27 -24.67
C SER A 37 18.74 -10.93 -23.54
N SER A 38 18.04 -10.16 -22.69
CA SER A 38 17.20 -10.70 -21.61
C SER A 38 15.83 -11.13 -22.11
N ILE A 39 15.33 -10.48 -23.17
CA ILE A 39 14.03 -10.77 -23.77
C ILE A 39 14.14 -11.75 -24.95
N PHE A 40 15.23 -11.70 -25.71
CA PHE A 40 15.54 -12.61 -26.83
C PHE A 40 16.99 -13.09 -26.72
N PRO A 41 17.22 -14.30 -26.20
CA PRO A 41 18.55 -14.90 -26.18
C PRO A 41 19.13 -15.03 -27.60
N GLY A 42 20.23 -14.33 -27.89
CA GLY A 42 20.88 -14.36 -29.21
C GLY A 42 20.44 -13.28 -30.20
N ALA A 43 19.61 -12.31 -29.80
CA ALA A 43 19.27 -11.16 -30.64
C ALA A 43 20.27 -10.00 -30.48
N ASP A 44 20.63 -9.37 -31.60
CA ASP A 44 21.66 -8.33 -31.67
C ASP A 44 21.07 -6.91 -31.63
N ARG A 45 19.81 -6.74 -32.06
CA ARG A 45 19.18 -5.43 -32.20
C ARG A 45 17.65 -5.44 -32.17
N ILE A 46 17.07 -4.43 -31.55
CA ILE A 46 15.66 -4.06 -31.69
C ILE A 46 15.50 -2.94 -32.72
N GLY A 47 14.59 -3.12 -33.68
CA GLY A 47 14.23 -2.15 -34.70
C GLY A 47 13.35 -1.01 -34.17
N LYS A 48 12.98 -0.08 -35.05
CA LYS A 48 12.07 1.01 -34.68
C LYS A 48 10.66 0.47 -34.41
N PRO A 49 9.94 0.95 -33.37
CA PRO A 49 8.54 0.60 -33.15
C PRO A 49 7.68 0.98 -34.36
N GLN A 50 6.74 0.10 -34.71
CA GLN A 50 5.85 0.23 -35.86
C GLN A 50 4.40 -0.07 -35.45
N GLY A 51 3.42 0.54 -36.11
CA GLY A 51 1.99 0.30 -35.90
C GLY A 51 1.38 1.02 -34.69
N GLU A 52 0.06 0.90 -34.54
CA GLU A 52 -0.71 1.43 -33.41
C GLU A 52 -1.63 0.32 -32.84
N PRO A 53 -1.40 -0.16 -31.60
CA PRO A 53 -0.30 0.19 -30.69
C PRO A 53 1.07 -0.29 -31.21
N PRO A 54 2.17 0.38 -30.83
CA PRO A 54 3.49 0.14 -31.40
C PRO A 54 4.10 -1.20 -30.96
N VAL A 55 4.79 -1.85 -31.89
CA VAL A 55 5.57 -3.08 -31.69
C VAL A 55 6.90 -2.93 -32.41
N ALA A 56 8.01 -3.32 -31.79
CA ALA A 56 9.34 -3.21 -32.36
C ALA A 56 9.85 -4.58 -32.85
N PRO A 57 10.29 -4.74 -34.12
CA PRO A 57 10.84 -6.01 -34.60
C PRO A 57 12.22 -6.29 -33.99
N VAL A 58 12.54 -7.55 -33.76
CA VAL A 58 13.83 -8.01 -33.21
C VAL A 58 14.62 -8.76 -34.28
N TYR A 59 15.94 -8.55 -34.33
CA TYR A 59 16.82 -9.14 -35.33
C TYR A 59 18.00 -9.90 -34.71
N THR A 60 18.34 -11.03 -35.33
CA THR A 60 19.58 -11.79 -35.13
C THR A 60 20.28 -11.92 -36.48
N ASP A 61 21.55 -11.53 -36.60
CA ASP A 61 22.34 -11.62 -37.85
C ASP A 61 21.66 -10.99 -39.10
N GLY A 62 20.74 -10.04 -38.88
CA GLY A 62 19.97 -9.35 -39.91
C GLY A 62 18.64 -10.00 -40.29
N GLU A 63 18.33 -11.19 -39.77
CA GLU A 63 17.03 -11.86 -39.92
C GLU A 63 16.08 -11.46 -38.79
N GLN A 64 14.80 -11.25 -39.10
CA GLN A 64 13.81 -10.89 -38.09
C GLN A 64 13.33 -12.14 -37.34
N VAL A 65 13.63 -12.19 -36.05
CA VAL A 65 13.35 -13.36 -35.18
C VAL A 65 12.11 -13.19 -34.31
N GLY A 66 11.50 -12.00 -34.28
CA GLY A 66 10.28 -11.77 -33.53
C GLY A 66 9.98 -10.29 -33.28
N TYR A 67 9.24 -10.04 -32.19
CA TYR A 67 8.73 -8.72 -31.83
C TYR A 67 8.88 -8.45 -30.33
N VAL A 68 9.14 -7.19 -29.98
CA VAL A 68 9.07 -6.65 -28.61
C VAL A 68 7.94 -5.64 -28.54
N PHE A 69 7.13 -5.73 -27.49
CA PHE A 69 6.06 -4.79 -27.20
C PHE A 69 5.96 -4.53 -25.70
N LEU A 70 5.26 -3.47 -25.33
CA LEU A 70 4.99 -3.12 -23.93
C LEU A 70 3.57 -3.53 -23.58
N ASN A 71 3.38 -4.35 -22.55
CA ASN A 71 2.05 -4.83 -22.13
C ASN A 71 1.03 -3.68 -21.93
N SER A 72 1.46 -2.57 -21.32
CA SER A 72 0.63 -1.41 -21.00
C SER A 72 0.11 -0.65 -22.23
N ASP A 73 0.79 -0.75 -23.38
CA ASP A 73 0.33 -0.14 -24.63
C ASP A 73 -0.85 -0.92 -25.25
N PHE A 74 -1.02 -2.19 -24.84
CA PHE A 74 -2.05 -3.08 -25.35
C PHE A 74 -3.19 -3.28 -24.35
N VAL A 75 -2.87 -3.32 -23.05
CA VAL A 75 -3.79 -3.64 -21.95
C VAL A 75 -3.48 -2.75 -20.73
N ASN A 76 -4.44 -1.95 -20.29
CA ASN A 76 -4.28 -1.08 -19.12
C ASN A 76 -4.60 -1.81 -17.81
N SER A 77 -3.80 -2.83 -17.51
CA SER A 77 -3.90 -3.59 -16.26
C SER A 77 -3.19 -2.82 -15.14
N VAL A 78 -3.97 -2.32 -14.17
CA VAL A 78 -3.45 -1.56 -13.02
C VAL A 78 -3.43 -2.42 -11.76
N GLY A 79 -2.31 -2.36 -11.03
CA GLY A 79 -2.13 -3.06 -9.76
C GLY A 79 -2.66 -2.26 -8.57
N TYR A 80 -2.16 -2.53 -7.37
CA TYR A 80 -2.60 -1.86 -6.13
C TYR A 80 -2.31 -0.35 -6.14
N SER A 81 -1.28 0.06 -6.89
CA SER A 81 -0.89 1.47 -7.05
C SER A 81 -1.83 2.28 -7.94
N GLY A 82 -2.71 1.62 -8.72
CA GLY A 82 -3.55 2.28 -9.71
C GLY A 82 -2.78 2.84 -10.91
N LYS A 83 -1.47 2.56 -11.03
CA LYS A 83 -0.63 2.87 -12.19
C LYS A 83 -0.38 1.61 -13.03
N PRO A 84 -0.12 1.75 -14.35
CA PRO A 84 0.25 0.62 -15.18
C PRO A 84 1.58 0.01 -14.73
N ILE A 85 1.69 -1.31 -14.84
CA ILE A 85 2.95 -2.04 -14.67
C ILE A 85 3.52 -2.25 -16.06
N HIS A 86 4.66 -1.62 -16.36
CA HIS A 86 5.29 -1.63 -17.67
C HIS A 86 6.24 -2.82 -17.79
N ILE A 87 5.87 -3.79 -18.61
CA ILE A 87 6.62 -5.02 -18.89
C ILE A 87 6.84 -5.10 -20.39
N ALA A 88 8.11 -5.14 -20.80
CA ALA A 88 8.49 -5.43 -22.17
C ALA A 88 8.43 -6.94 -22.38
N VAL A 89 7.75 -7.38 -23.43
CA VAL A 89 7.55 -8.80 -23.73
C VAL A 89 8.08 -9.08 -25.13
N GLY A 90 8.91 -10.11 -25.25
CA GLY A 90 9.44 -10.61 -26.52
C GLY A 90 8.68 -11.82 -26.98
N MET A 91 8.20 -11.81 -28.22
CA MET A 91 7.40 -12.89 -28.78
C MET A 91 7.90 -13.26 -30.18
N ALA A 92 8.13 -14.55 -30.37
CA ALA A 92 8.48 -15.16 -31.64
C ALA A 92 7.26 -15.21 -32.60
N PRO A 93 7.47 -15.36 -33.93
CA PRO A 93 6.40 -15.34 -34.91
C PRO A 93 5.36 -16.47 -34.77
N ASP A 94 5.71 -17.55 -34.07
CA ASP A 94 4.87 -18.69 -33.74
C ASP A 94 4.06 -18.51 -32.45
N GLY A 95 4.18 -17.35 -31.79
CA GLY A 95 3.44 -17.04 -30.56
C GLY A 95 4.15 -17.43 -29.26
N GLU A 96 5.37 -17.95 -29.33
CA GLU A 96 6.17 -18.25 -28.14
C GLU A 96 6.77 -16.98 -27.53
N ILE A 97 6.59 -16.77 -26.22
CA ILE A 97 7.26 -15.71 -25.48
C ILE A 97 8.71 -16.14 -25.23
N GLN A 98 9.66 -15.38 -25.78
CA GLN A 98 11.10 -15.64 -25.62
C GLN A 98 11.64 -15.07 -24.30
N GLY A 99 10.95 -14.09 -23.73
CA GLY A 99 11.26 -13.50 -22.44
C GLY A 99 10.38 -12.30 -22.13
N ALA A 100 10.37 -11.89 -20.87
CA ALA A 100 9.68 -10.69 -20.41
C ALA A 100 10.57 -9.94 -19.41
N GLN A 101 10.58 -8.61 -19.47
CA GLN A 101 11.40 -7.76 -18.62
C GLN A 101 10.53 -6.68 -17.98
N LEU A 102 10.61 -6.59 -16.65
CA LEU A 102 9.99 -5.50 -15.91
C LEU A 102 10.75 -4.18 -16.16
N ILE A 103 10.10 -3.21 -16.77
CA ILE A 103 10.71 -1.91 -17.14
C ILE A 103 10.45 -0.85 -16.08
N GLU A 104 9.21 -0.76 -15.60
CA GLU A 104 8.81 0.23 -14.61
C GLU A 104 7.53 -0.21 -13.89
N HIS A 105 7.52 -0.07 -12.56
CA HIS A 105 6.34 -0.30 -11.73
C HIS A 105 6.32 0.67 -10.56
N HIS A 106 5.12 0.90 -10.01
CA HIS A 106 4.88 1.80 -8.88
C HIS A 106 4.13 1.08 -7.75
N GLU A 107 4.22 -0.26 -7.73
CA GLU A 107 3.47 -1.07 -6.80
C GLU A 107 4.04 -0.97 -5.38
N PRO A 108 3.21 -0.78 -4.33
CA PRO A 108 3.69 -0.73 -2.96
C PRO A 108 4.14 -2.09 -2.42
N ILE A 109 4.47 -3.06 -3.28
CA ILE A 109 4.93 -4.42 -2.94
C ILE A 109 6.15 -4.39 -2.02
N VAL A 110 7.06 -3.45 -2.29
CA VAL A 110 8.26 -3.25 -1.45
C VAL A 110 7.93 -2.54 -0.13
N LEU A 111 6.81 -1.82 -0.04
CA LEU A 111 6.27 -1.22 1.19
C LEU A 111 5.53 -2.25 2.06
N ILE A 112 4.99 -3.34 1.49
CA ILE A 112 4.18 -4.35 2.22
C ILE A 112 4.95 -5.58 2.70
N GLY A 113 6.23 -5.78 2.33
CA GLY A 113 6.96 -6.96 2.81
C GLY A 113 7.69 -7.79 1.77
N ILE A 114 7.32 -7.65 0.50
CA ILE A 114 7.53 -8.73 -0.47
C ILE A 114 8.78 -8.43 -1.30
N PRO A 115 9.73 -9.37 -1.41
CA PRO A 115 10.92 -9.21 -2.23
C PRO A 115 10.54 -8.94 -3.70
N GLU A 116 11.16 -7.92 -4.29
CA GLU A 116 11.02 -7.64 -5.74
C GLU A 116 11.54 -8.81 -6.59
N GLU A 117 12.49 -9.57 -6.04
CA GLU A 117 13.09 -10.78 -6.63
C GLU A 117 12.04 -11.84 -6.99
N ASP A 118 11.03 -12.06 -6.13
CA ASP A 118 9.98 -13.06 -6.38
C ASP A 118 9.10 -12.66 -7.58
N MET A 119 8.84 -11.35 -7.74
CA MET A 119 8.08 -10.83 -8.87
C MET A 119 8.89 -10.89 -10.17
N LEU A 120 10.20 -10.62 -10.11
CA LEU A 120 11.08 -10.78 -11.26
C LEU A 120 11.14 -12.25 -11.70
N ALA A 121 11.30 -13.19 -10.76
CA ALA A 121 11.28 -14.62 -11.05
C ALA A 121 9.97 -15.07 -11.71
N PHE A 122 8.83 -14.53 -11.27
CA PHE A 122 7.53 -14.78 -11.89
C PHE A 122 7.45 -14.28 -13.35
N ILE A 123 8.03 -13.10 -13.62
CA ILE A 123 8.06 -12.52 -14.97
C ILE A 123 9.02 -13.32 -15.88
N ASP A 124 10.18 -13.70 -15.36
CA ASP A 124 11.19 -14.48 -16.08
C ASP A 124 10.66 -15.86 -16.50
N ASP A 125 9.78 -16.45 -15.68
CA ASP A 125 9.12 -17.73 -15.95
C ASP A 125 8.22 -17.69 -17.21
N TYR A 126 7.93 -16.53 -17.81
CA TYR A 126 7.21 -16.48 -19.11
C TYR A 126 8.04 -16.94 -20.31
N ALA A 127 9.36 -17.00 -20.20
CA ALA A 127 10.20 -17.48 -21.28
C ALA A 127 9.89 -18.95 -21.62
N GLY A 128 9.67 -19.26 -22.90
CA GLY A 128 9.34 -20.60 -23.40
C GLY A 128 7.84 -20.92 -23.47
N HIS A 129 6.95 -19.99 -23.10
CA HIS A 129 5.51 -20.21 -23.14
C HIS A 129 4.88 -19.75 -24.45
N ASN A 130 4.10 -20.63 -25.09
CA ASN A 130 3.34 -20.27 -26.29
C ASN A 130 1.91 -19.84 -25.93
N VAL A 131 1.73 -18.53 -25.78
CA VAL A 131 0.43 -17.94 -25.41
C VAL A 131 -0.66 -18.15 -26.46
N VAL A 132 -0.29 -18.34 -27.73
CA VAL A 132 -1.25 -18.59 -28.82
C VAL A 132 -1.75 -20.02 -28.75
N ALA A 133 -0.85 -21.00 -28.63
CA ALA A 133 -1.20 -22.41 -28.47
C ALA A 133 -2.02 -22.67 -27.19
N GLU A 134 -1.72 -21.96 -26.10
CA GLU A 134 -2.51 -21.99 -24.87
C GLU A 134 -3.92 -21.40 -25.04
N ALA A 135 -4.11 -20.44 -25.96
CA ALA A 135 -5.40 -19.83 -26.22
C ALA A 135 -6.24 -20.61 -27.24
N THR A 136 -5.60 -21.31 -28.18
CA THR A 136 -6.26 -22.19 -29.16
C THR A 136 -6.55 -23.59 -28.60
N GLY A 137 -6.01 -23.92 -27.41
CA GLY A 137 -6.16 -25.23 -26.77
C GLY A 137 -5.31 -26.33 -27.43
N GLU A 138 -4.34 -25.95 -28.26
CA GLU A 138 -3.38 -26.87 -28.90
C GLU A 138 -2.24 -27.23 -27.94
N ALA A 139 -1.92 -26.33 -27.00
CA ALA A 139 -1.12 -26.67 -25.83
C ALA A 139 -2.00 -27.40 -24.82
N GLY A 140 -1.71 -28.68 -24.58
CA GLY A 140 -2.29 -29.38 -23.43
C GLY A 140 -1.86 -28.67 -22.14
N ASP A 141 -2.87 -28.23 -21.37
CA ASP A 141 -2.83 -27.38 -20.18
C ASP A 141 -2.56 -25.88 -20.38
N ALA A 142 -3.41 -25.07 -19.73
CA ALA A 142 -3.18 -23.65 -19.52
C ALA A 142 -2.09 -23.44 -18.45
N ARG A 143 -1.19 -22.46 -18.66
CA ARG A 143 -0.11 -22.10 -17.72
C ARG A 143 -0.64 -22.01 -16.28
N GLU A 144 0.00 -22.75 -15.39
CA GLU A 144 -0.23 -22.66 -13.95
C GLU A 144 0.43 -21.39 -13.40
N VAL A 145 -0.37 -20.49 -12.81
CA VAL A 145 0.14 -19.26 -12.19
C VAL A 145 0.59 -19.59 -10.77
N ASP A 146 1.90 -19.58 -10.51
CA ASP A 146 2.43 -19.73 -9.17
C ASP A 146 2.19 -18.43 -8.37
N ILE A 147 1.34 -18.50 -7.35
CA ILE A 147 0.85 -17.32 -6.64
C ILE A 147 1.80 -16.97 -5.48
N ILE A 148 2.44 -15.80 -5.56
CA ILE A 148 3.27 -15.26 -4.47
C ILE A 148 2.38 -14.86 -3.28
N SER A 149 2.69 -15.41 -2.10
CA SER A 149 1.98 -15.11 -0.84
C SER A 149 2.08 -13.63 -0.47
N GLY A 150 0.94 -12.93 -0.43
CA GLY A 150 0.84 -11.51 -0.08
C GLY A 150 0.84 -10.54 -1.27
N ALA A 151 1.21 -11.00 -2.48
CA ALA A 151 1.18 -10.21 -3.73
C ALA A 151 0.20 -10.78 -4.77
N THR A 152 -0.74 -11.64 -4.34
CA THR A 152 -1.65 -12.39 -5.21
C THR A 152 -2.37 -11.51 -6.24
N VAL A 153 -2.84 -10.32 -5.85
CA VAL A 153 -3.51 -9.39 -6.78
C VAL A 153 -2.55 -8.88 -7.84
N THR A 154 -1.35 -8.44 -7.46
CA THR A 154 -0.37 -7.92 -8.42
C THR A 154 0.12 -9.00 -9.38
N VAL A 155 0.45 -10.20 -8.88
CA VAL A 155 0.89 -11.32 -9.74
C VAL A 155 -0.20 -11.69 -10.75
N MET A 156 -1.45 -11.76 -10.32
CA MET A 156 -2.58 -11.99 -11.24
C MET A 156 -2.78 -10.86 -12.26
N VAL A 157 -2.46 -9.61 -11.91
CA VAL A 157 -2.55 -8.46 -12.82
C VAL A 157 -1.40 -8.51 -13.84
N ILE A 158 -0.20 -8.88 -13.41
CA ILE A 158 0.97 -9.07 -14.26
C ILE A 158 0.68 -10.19 -15.27
N ASP A 159 0.24 -11.35 -14.80
CA ASP A 159 -0.09 -12.50 -15.64
C ASP A 159 -1.10 -12.16 -16.73
N ASP A 160 -2.22 -11.61 -16.29
CA ASP A 160 -3.30 -11.19 -17.15
C ASP A 160 -2.86 -10.13 -18.17
N SER A 161 -2.00 -9.18 -17.76
CA SER A 161 -1.50 -8.12 -18.63
C SER A 161 -0.58 -8.67 -19.73
N ILE A 162 0.34 -9.57 -19.39
CA ILE A 162 1.30 -10.16 -20.35
C ILE A 162 0.54 -10.99 -21.36
N ARG A 163 -0.32 -11.90 -20.89
CA ARG A 163 -1.07 -12.82 -21.76
C ARG A 163 -1.98 -12.09 -22.73
N ARG A 164 -2.80 -11.14 -22.25
CA ARG A 164 -3.71 -10.38 -23.11
C ARG A 164 -2.97 -9.49 -24.10
N ALA A 165 -1.88 -8.84 -23.67
CA ALA A 165 -1.07 -8.03 -24.57
C ALA A 165 -0.45 -8.88 -25.68
N ALA A 166 0.11 -10.04 -25.35
CA ALA A 166 0.71 -10.96 -26.30
C ALA A 166 -0.30 -11.51 -27.31
N LEU A 167 -1.48 -11.91 -26.86
CA LEU A 167 -2.57 -12.34 -27.75
C LEU A 167 -3.04 -11.22 -28.71
N LYS A 168 -3.12 -9.99 -28.22
CA LYS A 168 -3.48 -8.83 -29.06
C LYS A 168 -2.40 -8.51 -30.10
N VAL A 169 -1.13 -8.65 -29.74
CA VAL A 169 -0.03 -8.53 -30.71
C VAL A 169 -0.07 -9.65 -31.74
N ALA A 170 -0.30 -10.89 -31.32
CA ALA A 170 -0.39 -12.02 -32.24
C ALA A 170 -1.53 -11.83 -33.27
N ARG A 171 -2.70 -11.37 -32.84
CA ARG A 171 -3.85 -11.06 -33.73
C ARG A 171 -3.59 -9.89 -34.67
N THR A 172 -3.05 -8.79 -34.15
CA THR A 172 -2.78 -7.59 -34.96
C THR A 172 -1.65 -7.80 -35.98
N ARG A 173 -0.80 -8.80 -35.78
CA ARG A 173 0.33 -9.14 -36.66
C ARG A 173 0.14 -10.42 -37.46
N GLY A 174 -1.02 -11.08 -37.35
CA GLY A 174 -1.29 -12.33 -38.06
C GLY A 174 -0.33 -13.47 -37.67
N LEU A 175 0.17 -13.46 -36.43
CA LEU A 175 1.09 -14.48 -35.94
C LEU A 175 0.34 -15.76 -35.62
N ALA A 176 0.99 -16.91 -35.86
CA ALA A 176 0.45 -18.23 -35.56
C ALA A 176 -0.99 -18.48 -36.07
N GLY A 177 -1.34 -17.95 -37.25
CA GLY A 177 -2.66 -18.17 -37.87
C GLY A 177 -3.82 -17.37 -37.26
N MET A 178 -3.57 -16.47 -36.30
CA MET A 178 -4.56 -15.55 -35.76
C MET A 178 -4.75 -14.34 -36.69
N GLU A 179 -5.49 -14.49 -37.78
CA GLU A 179 -5.93 -13.36 -38.62
C GLU A 179 -7.15 -12.65 -38.01
N GLN A 180 -7.18 -11.32 -38.17
CA GLN A 180 -8.30 -10.49 -37.72
C GLN A 180 -9.53 -10.76 -38.59
N ALA A 181 -10.55 -11.44 -38.06
CA ALA A 181 -11.85 -11.54 -38.72
C ALA A 181 -12.44 -10.12 -38.85
N GLY A 182 -12.64 -9.66 -40.08
CA GLY A 182 -13.16 -8.32 -40.35
C GLY A 182 -14.51 -8.07 -39.70
N ASP A 183 -14.62 -6.93 -39.02
CA ASP A 183 -15.78 -6.46 -38.25
C ASP A 183 -16.92 -5.95 -39.17
N ALA A 184 -17.43 -6.82 -40.05
CA ALA A 184 -18.45 -6.48 -41.06
C ALA A 184 -19.62 -7.48 -41.07
N GLY A 185 -20.08 -7.92 -39.90
CA GLY A 185 -21.35 -8.63 -39.73
C GLY A 185 -22.53 -7.68 -39.52
N PRO A 186 -23.77 -8.05 -39.91
CA PRO A 186 -24.96 -7.26 -39.60
C PRO A 186 -25.15 -7.15 -38.08
N ALA A 187 -25.49 -5.95 -37.58
CA ALA A 187 -25.66 -5.68 -36.16
C ALA A 187 -26.74 -6.59 -35.53
N ARG A 188 -26.32 -7.49 -34.63
CA ARG A 188 -27.20 -8.39 -33.87
C ARG A 188 -27.68 -7.71 -32.59
N ARG A 189 -28.93 -7.92 -32.19
CA ARG A 189 -29.51 -7.39 -30.94
C ARG A 189 -30.38 -8.43 -30.24
N LEU A 190 -30.56 -8.27 -28.93
CA LEU A 190 -31.50 -9.09 -28.17
C LEU A 190 -32.94 -8.66 -28.45
N LYS A 191 -33.84 -9.64 -28.62
CA LYS A 191 -35.29 -9.38 -28.67
C LYS A 191 -35.81 -8.99 -27.30
N MET A 192 -36.24 -7.73 -27.17
CA MET A 192 -36.73 -7.18 -25.89
C MET A 192 -38.26 -7.17 -25.76
N GLU A 193 -39.00 -7.53 -26.82
CA GLU A 193 -40.46 -7.52 -26.88
C GLU A 193 -41.13 -8.67 -26.10
N GLU A 194 -42.44 -8.57 -25.85
CA GLU A 194 -43.22 -9.37 -24.88
C GLU A 194 -42.80 -10.85 -24.70
N ALA A 195 -42.10 -11.09 -23.59
CA ALA A 195 -41.73 -12.44 -23.18
C ALA A 195 -42.69 -13.05 -22.15
N LYS A 196 -43.12 -14.29 -22.42
CA LYS A 196 -43.78 -15.20 -21.48
C LYS A 196 -42.74 -15.87 -20.57
N SER A 197 -43.14 -16.17 -19.34
CA SER A 197 -42.34 -16.99 -18.42
C SER A 197 -42.54 -18.47 -18.77
N VAL A 198 -41.49 -19.28 -18.62
CA VAL A 198 -41.45 -20.72 -18.93
C VAL A 198 -40.93 -21.51 -17.73
N ASP A 199 -41.13 -22.82 -17.73
CA ASP A 199 -40.65 -23.72 -16.68
C ASP A 199 -39.14 -24.02 -16.77
N TRP A 200 -38.58 -24.57 -15.69
CA TRP A 200 -37.15 -24.85 -15.57
C TRP A 200 -36.66 -25.91 -16.56
N THR A 201 -37.48 -26.92 -16.85
CA THR A 201 -37.18 -27.97 -17.82
C THR A 201 -37.01 -27.39 -19.21
N THR A 202 -37.86 -26.44 -19.59
CA THR A 202 -37.76 -25.71 -20.85
C THR A 202 -36.48 -24.89 -20.90
N LEU A 203 -36.19 -24.09 -19.86
CA LEU A 203 -34.99 -23.25 -19.81
C LEU A 203 -33.68 -24.04 -19.93
N THR A 204 -33.61 -25.20 -19.29
CA THR A 204 -32.42 -26.06 -19.34
C THR A 204 -32.33 -26.88 -20.62
N GLY A 205 -33.48 -27.29 -21.18
CA GLY A 205 -33.55 -28.09 -22.42
C GLY A 205 -33.25 -27.30 -23.69
N ASP A 206 -33.59 -26.01 -23.74
CA ASP A 206 -33.41 -25.17 -24.92
C ASP A 206 -32.12 -24.33 -24.91
N GLY A 207 -31.30 -24.48 -23.86
CA GLY A 207 -30.02 -23.77 -23.70
C GLY A 207 -30.13 -22.36 -23.12
N SER A 208 -31.32 -21.91 -22.70
CA SER A 208 -31.51 -20.64 -21.99
C SER A 208 -30.78 -20.59 -20.64
N ILE A 209 -30.68 -21.74 -19.97
CA ILE A 209 -29.83 -21.96 -18.80
C ILE A 209 -28.94 -23.16 -19.11
N ARG A 210 -27.62 -22.97 -19.05
CA ARG A 210 -26.65 -24.05 -19.17
C ARG A 210 -26.34 -24.63 -17.79
N ARG A 211 -26.02 -25.92 -17.76
CA ARG A 211 -25.75 -26.70 -16.55
C ARG A 211 -24.41 -27.41 -16.68
N LEU A 212 -23.62 -27.37 -15.61
CA LEU A 212 -22.39 -28.13 -15.41
C LEU A 212 -22.50 -28.89 -14.10
N THR A 213 -22.48 -30.22 -14.15
CA THR A 213 -22.49 -31.07 -12.95
C THR A 213 -21.12 -31.72 -12.81
N LEU A 214 -20.49 -31.54 -11.66
CA LEU A 214 -19.19 -32.12 -11.34
C LEU A 214 -19.29 -33.02 -10.11
N SER A 215 -18.75 -34.22 -10.23
CA SER A 215 -18.49 -35.12 -9.10
C SER A 215 -17.11 -34.84 -8.48
N VAL A 216 -16.87 -35.37 -7.28
CA VAL A 216 -15.54 -35.33 -6.65
C VAL A 216 -14.50 -36.04 -7.53
N GLY A 217 -14.89 -37.10 -8.23
CA GLY A 217 -14.08 -37.82 -9.19
C GLY A 217 -13.71 -36.99 -10.42
N ASP A 218 -14.63 -36.19 -10.96
CA ASP A 218 -14.36 -35.27 -12.08
C ASP A 218 -13.31 -34.23 -11.70
N VAL A 219 -13.45 -33.62 -10.52
CA VAL A 219 -12.48 -32.64 -10.02
C VAL A 219 -11.13 -33.28 -9.77
N THR A 220 -11.10 -34.51 -9.25
CA THR A 220 -9.84 -35.23 -9.02
C THR A 220 -9.12 -35.46 -10.34
N ARG A 221 -9.83 -35.91 -11.38
CA ARG A 221 -9.28 -36.05 -12.73
C ARG A 221 -8.79 -34.73 -13.30
N ALA A 222 -9.49 -33.62 -13.07
CA ALA A 222 -9.05 -32.29 -13.52
C ALA A 222 -7.71 -31.88 -12.89
N PHE A 223 -7.49 -32.17 -11.60
CA PHE A 223 -6.18 -31.95 -10.96
C PHE A 223 -5.10 -32.91 -11.46
N GLU A 224 -5.46 -34.17 -11.77
CA GLU A 224 -4.50 -35.13 -12.36
C GLU A 224 -4.08 -34.73 -13.77
N SER A 225 -5.02 -34.28 -14.60
CA SER A 225 -4.73 -33.79 -15.95
C SER A 225 -3.86 -32.54 -15.90
N ALA A 226 -4.11 -31.66 -14.92
CA ALA A 226 -3.33 -30.44 -14.67
C ALA A 226 -1.95 -30.69 -14.04
N GLY A 227 -1.47 -31.94 -13.96
CA GLY A 227 -0.18 -32.29 -13.35
C GLY A 227 -0.10 -32.20 -11.81
N LYS A 228 -1.20 -31.87 -11.12
CA LYS A 228 -1.22 -31.54 -9.68
C LYS A 228 -1.52 -32.76 -8.84
N ARG A 229 -0.57 -33.71 -8.85
CA ARG A 229 -0.70 -35.02 -8.17
C ARG A 229 -0.97 -34.89 -6.67
N GLU A 230 -0.35 -33.91 -6.02
CA GLU A 230 -0.56 -33.63 -4.59
C GLU A 230 -1.98 -33.17 -4.25
N ALA A 231 -2.57 -32.34 -5.11
CA ALA A 231 -3.96 -31.93 -4.99
C ALA A 231 -4.90 -33.10 -5.31
N ALA A 232 -4.61 -33.89 -6.36
CA ALA A 232 -5.40 -35.05 -6.74
C ALA A 232 -5.56 -36.07 -5.61
N LEU A 233 -4.48 -36.34 -4.86
CA LEU A 233 -4.45 -37.26 -3.72
C LEU A 233 -5.24 -36.80 -2.48
N ARG A 234 -5.73 -35.56 -2.47
CA ARG A 234 -6.47 -34.96 -1.35
C ARG A 234 -7.87 -34.51 -1.77
N PRO A 235 -8.76 -35.44 -2.17
CA PRO A 235 -10.13 -35.10 -2.49
C PRO A 235 -10.85 -34.56 -1.25
N ARG A 236 -11.89 -33.75 -1.47
CA ARG A 236 -12.68 -33.14 -0.40
C ARG A 236 -13.48 -34.19 0.40
N GLU A 237 -13.90 -35.24 -0.29
CA GLU A 237 -14.66 -36.38 0.23
C GLU A 237 -14.11 -37.66 -0.40
N ASP A 238 -14.26 -38.79 0.29
CA ASP A 238 -13.70 -40.07 -0.15
C ASP A 238 -14.53 -40.72 -1.28
N ASP A 239 -15.83 -40.41 -1.38
CA ASP A 239 -16.71 -40.95 -2.43
C ASP A 239 -16.51 -40.19 -3.75
N PRO A 240 -15.97 -40.82 -4.81
CA PRO A 240 -15.75 -40.17 -6.10
C PRO A 240 -17.05 -39.75 -6.80
N ASN A 241 -18.17 -40.40 -6.48
CA ASN A 241 -19.47 -40.11 -7.09
C ASN A 241 -20.25 -39.02 -6.34
N ALA A 242 -19.75 -38.55 -5.20
CA ALA A 242 -20.37 -37.47 -4.45
C ALA A 242 -20.45 -36.19 -5.30
N LEU A 243 -21.57 -35.46 -5.18
CA LEU A 243 -21.79 -34.23 -5.91
C LEU A 243 -20.86 -33.13 -5.37
N PHE A 244 -19.94 -32.67 -6.21
CA PHE A 244 -19.06 -31.56 -5.87
C PHE A 244 -19.78 -30.23 -6.05
N ILE A 245 -20.28 -29.97 -7.25
CA ILE A 245 -21.10 -28.80 -7.58
C ILE A 245 -21.99 -29.08 -8.80
N ASP A 246 -23.21 -28.57 -8.77
CA ASP A 246 -24.16 -28.54 -9.88
C ASP A 246 -24.43 -27.07 -10.22
N LEU A 247 -23.68 -26.54 -11.18
CA LEU A 247 -23.61 -25.12 -11.53
C LEU A 247 -24.51 -24.81 -12.73
N TYR A 248 -25.23 -23.69 -12.67
CA TYR A 248 -26.15 -23.20 -13.67
C TYR A 248 -25.82 -21.76 -14.04
N ALA A 249 -25.87 -21.42 -15.33
CA ALA A 249 -25.63 -20.06 -15.79
C ALA A 249 -26.55 -19.69 -16.98
N GLY A 250 -26.95 -18.42 -17.06
CA GLY A 250 -27.57 -17.88 -18.27
C GLY A 250 -27.78 -16.37 -18.27
N LEU A 251 -28.25 -15.84 -19.39
CA LEU A 251 -28.32 -14.39 -19.62
C LEU A 251 -29.64 -13.81 -19.09
N ALA A 252 -29.61 -13.33 -17.84
CA ALA A 252 -30.78 -12.77 -17.14
C ALA A 252 -31.40 -11.56 -17.86
N SER A 253 -30.62 -10.83 -18.67
CA SER A 253 -31.12 -9.73 -19.50
C SER A 253 -32.13 -10.12 -20.57
N VAL A 254 -32.16 -11.39 -21.00
CA VAL A 254 -33.17 -11.86 -21.95
C VAL A 254 -34.52 -11.90 -21.23
N PRO A 255 -35.57 -11.22 -21.73
CA PRO A 255 -36.82 -11.10 -20.99
C PRO A 255 -37.49 -12.43 -20.61
N THR A 256 -37.42 -13.45 -21.47
CA THR A 256 -37.94 -14.79 -21.14
C THR A 256 -37.15 -15.43 -20.00
N ILE A 257 -35.82 -15.37 -20.05
CA ILE A 257 -34.94 -15.99 -19.04
C ILE A 257 -35.08 -15.24 -17.71
N GLY A 258 -34.93 -13.92 -17.75
CA GLY A 258 -35.03 -13.07 -16.57
C GLY A 258 -36.38 -13.18 -15.87
N LYS A 259 -37.51 -13.08 -16.58
CA LYS A 259 -38.84 -13.19 -15.96
C LYS A 259 -39.09 -14.59 -15.38
N SER A 260 -38.60 -15.64 -16.02
CA SER A 260 -38.79 -17.02 -15.56
C SER A 260 -37.96 -17.30 -14.31
N VAL A 261 -36.68 -16.87 -14.29
CA VAL A 261 -35.77 -17.19 -13.18
C VAL A 261 -35.98 -16.25 -11.98
N LEU A 262 -36.15 -14.94 -12.22
CA LEU A 262 -36.25 -13.92 -11.19
C LEU A 262 -37.69 -13.70 -10.71
N GLY A 263 -38.65 -13.97 -11.58
CA GLY A 263 -40.02 -13.53 -11.44
C GLY A 263 -40.25 -12.12 -12.03
N PRO A 264 -41.48 -11.78 -12.44
CA PRO A 264 -41.76 -10.53 -13.16
C PRO A 264 -41.40 -9.25 -12.41
N ARG A 265 -41.59 -9.24 -11.08
CA ARG A 265 -41.32 -8.07 -10.22
C ARG A 265 -39.81 -7.81 -10.10
N GLU A 266 -39.06 -8.85 -9.80
CA GLU A 266 -37.62 -8.79 -9.61
C GLU A 266 -36.90 -8.47 -10.93
N TYR A 267 -37.36 -9.06 -12.05
CA TYR A 267 -36.87 -8.72 -13.38
C TYR A 267 -37.08 -7.24 -13.73
N LYS A 268 -38.26 -6.68 -13.44
CA LYS A 268 -38.53 -5.25 -13.65
C LYS A 268 -37.60 -4.37 -12.82
N GLN A 269 -37.32 -4.75 -11.56
CA GLN A 269 -36.39 -4.02 -10.69
C GLN A 269 -34.94 -4.12 -11.17
N MET A 270 -34.53 -5.29 -11.67
CA MET A 270 -33.21 -5.50 -12.26
C MET A 270 -33.03 -4.61 -13.50
N GLN A 271 -33.97 -4.63 -14.44
CA GLN A 271 -33.92 -3.80 -15.65
C GLN A 271 -33.88 -2.30 -15.32
N SER A 272 -34.69 -1.82 -14.36
CA SER A 272 -34.66 -0.40 -13.98
C SER A 272 -33.31 0.05 -13.38
N ARG A 273 -32.51 -0.89 -12.86
CA ARG A 273 -31.18 -0.61 -12.30
C ARG A 273 -30.04 -0.81 -13.29
N LEU A 274 -30.26 -1.57 -14.35
CA LEU A 274 -29.25 -1.82 -15.38
C LEU A 274 -29.05 -0.60 -16.28
N GLY A 275 -30.13 0.10 -16.67
CA GLY A 275 -30.05 1.16 -17.68
C GLY A 275 -29.98 0.60 -19.11
N GLU A 276 -30.06 1.47 -20.12
CA GLU A 276 -30.07 1.05 -21.53
C GLU A 276 -28.72 0.44 -21.95
N GLY A 277 -28.78 -0.65 -22.73
CA GLY A 277 -27.59 -1.33 -23.27
C GLY A 277 -26.75 -2.12 -22.24
N ARG A 278 -27.22 -2.27 -21.00
CA ARG A 278 -26.48 -3.00 -19.95
C ARG A 278 -27.07 -4.38 -19.68
N HIS A 279 -26.19 -5.31 -19.30
CA HIS A 279 -26.53 -6.73 -19.21
C HIS A 279 -26.29 -7.33 -17.82
N ALA A 280 -26.94 -8.45 -17.56
CA ALA A 280 -26.79 -9.25 -16.36
C ALA A 280 -26.90 -10.74 -16.69
N VAL A 281 -26.13 -11.54 -15.97
CA VAL A 281 -26.18 -13.01 -15.99
C VAL A 281 -26.75 -13.52 -14.65
N VAL A 282 -27.39 -14.67 -14.68
CA VAL A 282 -27.79 -15.39 -13.46
C VAL A 282 -26.88 -16.60 -13.30
N ILE A 283 -26.39 -16.81 -12.07
CA ILE A 283 -25.56 -17.96 -11.70
C ILE A 283 -26.19 -18.61 -10.48
N GLY A 284 -26.38 -19.92 -10.53
CA GLY A 284 -26.91 -20.70 -9.42
C GLY A 284 -26.16 -22.00 -9.26
N ALA A 285 -26.02 -22.50 -8.03
CA ALA A 285 -25.42 -23.78 -7.76
C ALA A 285 -26.01 -24.49 -6.55
N ARG A 286 -25.78 -25.80 -6.50
CA ARG A 286 -25.95 -26.64 -5.32
C ARG A 286 -24.79 -27.63 -5.20
N GLY A 287 -24.51 -28.09 -3.99
CA GLY A 287 -23.45 -29.07 -3.70
C GLY A 287 -22.47 -28.60 -2.63
N ALA A 288 -21.46 -29.43 -2.36
CA ALA A 288 -20.51 -29.19 -1.28
C ALA A 288 -19.52 -28.04 -1.55
N TYR A 289 -19.35 -27.64 -2.82
CA TYR A 289 -18.47 -26.55 -3.24
C TYR A 289 -19.28 -25.32 -3.67
N SER A 290 -18.84 -24.15 -3.21
CA SER A 290 -19.49 -22.87 -3.52
C SER A 290 -18.72 -22.08 -4.58
N PHE A 291 -19.45 -21.47 -5.51
CA PHE A 291 -18.91 -20.59 -6.54
C PHE A 291 -18.56 -19.17 -6.03
N LYS A 292 -19.05 -18.79 -4.85
CA LYS A 292 -18.75 -17.48 -4.24
C LYS A 292 -17.31 -17.35 -3.74
N GLY A 293 -16.84 -18.47 -3.20
CA GLY A 293 -15.51 -18.64 -2.64
C GLY A 293 -15.19 -17.84 -1.38
N SER A 294 -13.90 -17.81 -1.03
CA SER A 294 -13.41 -17.34 0.28
C SER A 294 -13.29 -15.81 0.33
N GLY A 295 -13.12 -15.18 -0.83
CA GLY A 295 -13.05 -13.72 -0.96
C GLY A 295 -14.41 -13.02 -0.88
N TYR A 296 -15.52 -13.77 -0.88
CA TYR A 296 -16.87 -13.23 -0.82
C TYR A 296 -17.22 -12.70 0.57
N VAL A 297 -16.89 -11.42 0.78
CA VAL A 297 -17.29 -10.59 1.92
C VAL A 297 -17.85 -9.26 1.40
N ARG A 298 -18.42 -8.40 2.27
CA ARG A 298 -18.83 -7.06 1.84
C ARG A 298 -17.63 -6.26 1.33
N GLY A 299 -17.71 -5.78 0.09
CA GLY A 299 -16.64 -5.15 -0.67
C GLY A 299 -15.65 -6.12 -1.34
N GLY A 300 -15.89 -7.43 -1.24
CA GLY A 300 -15.01 -8.48 -1.76
C GLY A 300 -15.31 -8.87 -3.21
N VAL A 301 -14.49 -9.78 -3.72
CA VAL A 301 -14.60 -10.33 -5.08
C VAL A 301 -15.11 -11.76 -5.04
N PHE A 302 -15.73 -12.20 -6.12
CA PHE A 302 -15.99 -13.61 -6.35
C PHE A 302 -14.68 -14.24 -6.87
N ASP A 303 -13.91 -14.85 -5.97
CA ASP A 303 -12.58 -15.40 -6.25
C ASP A 303 -12.62 -16.76 -6.97
N ARG A 304 -13.82 -17.36 -7.10
CA ARG A 304 -14.00 -18.67 -7.73
C ARG A 304 -14.72 -18.66 -9.08
N ILE A 305 -15.18 -17.50 -9.54
CA ILE A 305 -15.82 -17.39 -10.86
C ILE A 305 -15.33 -16.16 -11.62
N ARG A 306 -15.17 -16.34 -12.93
CA ARG A 306 -15.00 -15.24 -13.89
C ARG A 306 -15.74 -15.55 -15.18
N LEU A 307 -16.25 -14.52 -15.84
CA LEU A 307 -16.89 -14.66 -17.15
C LEU A 307 -15.87 -14.24 -18.22
N ILE A 308 -15.72 -15.05 -19.26
CA ILE A 308 -14.79 -14.82 -20.36
C ILE A 308 -15.61 -14.69 -21.66
N GLN A 309 -15.44 -13.59 -22.39
CA GLN A 309 -16.03 -13.38 -23.71
C GLN A 309 -14.99 -12.78 -24.65
N GLY A 310 -14.49 -13.58 -25.60
CA GLY A 310 -13.38 -13.18 -26.45
C GLY A 310 -12.13 -12.86 -25.62
N GLU A 311 -11.67 -11.61 -25.67
CA GLU A 311 -10.54 -11.10 -24.86
C GLU A 311 -10.98 -10.49 -23.53
N THR A 312 -12.30 -10.33 -23.32
CA THR A 312 -12.87 -9.69 -22.13
C THR A 312 -13.00 -10.72 -21.01
N THR A 313 -12.29 -10.51 -19.91
CA THR A 313 -12.53 -11.24 -18.65
C THR A 313 -13.22 -10.34 -17.64
N ILE A 314 -14.36 -10.80 -17.13
CA ILE A 314 -15.21 -10.10 -16.19
C ILE A 314 -15.12 -10.81 -14.85
N ARG A 315 -14.55 -10.11 -13.86
CA ARG A 315 -14.51 -10.56 -12.46
C ARG A 315 -15.60 -9.84 -11.68
N PHE A 316 -16.47 -10.59 -11.03
CA PHE A 316 -17.58 -10.02 -10.27
C PHE A 316 -17.16 -9.61 -8.86
N ARG A 317 -17.76 -8.52 -8.39
CA ARG A 317 -17.66 -8.03 -7.00
C ARG A 317 -19.00 -8.15 -6.29
N ASP A 318 -18.99 -7.99 -4.98
CA ASP A 318 -20.22 -7.97 -4.19
C ASP A 318 -21.23 -6.90 -4.65
N VAL A 319 -20.73 -5.76 -5.15
CA VAL A 319 -21.56 -4.68 -5.72
C VAL A 319 -22.26 -5.11 -7.01
N ASP A 320 -21.69 -6.01 -7.80
CA ASP A 320 -22.29 -6.48 -9.06
C ASP A 320 -23.38 -7.53 -8.80
N HIS A 321 -23.35 -8.12 -7.61
CA HIS A 321 -24.16 -9.27 -7.25
C HIS A 321 -25.40 -8.90 -6.42
N LYS A 322 -26.55 -9.47 -6.80
CA LYS A 322 -27.75 -9.53 -5.99
C LYS A 322 -28.11 -10.98 -5.69
N ARG A 323 -28.12 -11.36 -4.42
CA ARG A 323 -28.56 -12.69 -3.99
C ARG A 323 -30.04 -12.87 -4.30
N LEU A 324 -30.38 -14.00 -4.91
CA LEU A 324 -31.75 -14.48 -5.03
C LEU A 324 -32.01 -15.52 -3.95
N ARG A 325 -33.24 -15.55 -3.42
CA ARG A 325 -33.63 -16.54 -2.40
C ARG A 325 -33.96 -17.89 -3.03
N GLU A 326 -34.66 -17.86 -4.15
CA GLU A 326 -35.12 -19.01 -4.90
C GLU A 326 -35.29 -18.63 -6.37
N VAL A 327 -35.37 -19.64 -7.24
CA VAL A 327 -35.70 -19.49 -8.65
C VAL A 327 -37.21 -19.56 -8.83
N ALA A 328 -37.80 -18.59 -9.52
CA ALA A 328 -39.26 -18.51 -9.68
C ALA A 328 -39.85 -19.52 -10.69
N ALA A 329 -39.02 -20.08 -11.57
CA ALA A 329 -39.46 -20.99 -12.62
C ALA A 329 -40.01 -22.29 -12.02
N PRO A 330 -41.23 -22.73 -12.40
CA PRO A 330 -41.78 -24.00 -11.94
C PRO A 330 -40.85 -25.17 -12.27
N GLY A 331 -40.67 -26.09 -11.32
CA GLY A 331 -39.80 -27.26 -11.48
C GLY A 331 -38.29 -26.98 -11.32
N ALA A 332 -37.90 -25.78 -10.88
CA ALA A 332 -36.51 -25.51 -10.53
C ALA A 332 -36.05 -26.36 -9.33
N PRO A 333 -34.83 -26.91 -9.35
CA PRO A 333 -34.26 -27.59 -8.20
C PRO A 333 -34.04 -26.60 -7.06
N ASP A 334 -33.94 -27.14 -5.83
CA ASP A 334 -33.49 -26.35 -4.70
C ASP A 334 -32.00 -26.05 -4.87
N LEU A 335 -31.64 -24.76 -4.91
CA LEU A 335 -30.29 -24.27 -5.13
C LEU A 335 -29.77 -23.65 -3.84
N ASP A 336 -28.64 -24.15 -3.33
CA ASP A 336 -27.98 -23.64 -2.12
C ASP A 336 -27.60 -22.16 -2.26
N GLU A 337 -27.24 -21.78 -3.47
CA GLU A 337 -26.88 -20.42 -3.80
C GLU A 337 -27.28 -20.01 -5.21
N VAL A 338 -28.00 -18.89 -5.32
CA VAL A 338 -28.32 -18.28 -6.60
C VAL A 338 -28.19 -16.77 -6.53
N GLY A 339 -27.70 -16.16 -7.61
CA GLY A 339 -27.43 -14.73 -7.66
C GLY A 339 -27.49 -14.18 -9.08
N VAL A 340 -27.86 -12.91 -9.18
CA VAL A 340 -27.78 -12.12 -10.40
C VAL A 340 -26.51 -11.30 -10.37
N PHE A 341 -25.76 -11.35 -11.46
CA PHE A 341 -24.50 -10.65 -11.65
C PHE A 341 -24.65 -9.65 -12.78
N ARG A 342 -24.54 -8.38 -12.43
CA ARG A 342 -24.54 -7.30 -13.42
C ARG A 342 -23.18 -7.26 -14.09
N ILE A 343 -23.17 -7.04 -15.40
CA ILE A 343 -21.93 -6.76 -16.11
C ILE A 343 -21.44 -5.37 -15.65
N PRO A 344 -20.19 -5.25 -15.14
CA PRO A 344 -19.66 -3.98 -14.66
C PRO A 344 -19.65 -2.90 -15.75
N GLU A 345 -19.74 -1.64 -15.34
CA GLU A 345 -19.70 -0.50 -16.25
C GLU A 345 -18.31 -0.38 -16.92
N GLY A 346 -18.27 0.04 -18.19
CA GLY A 346 -17.02 0.19 -18.94
C GLY A 346 -16.45 -1.11 -19.53
N VAL A 347 -17.10 -2.25 -19.30
CA VAL A 347 -16.69 -3.55 -19.87
C VAL A 347 -17.42 -3.80 -21.19
N ASN A 348 -16.67 -4.10 -22.26
CA ASN A 348 -17.27 -4.47 -23.54
C ASN A 348 -17.77 -5.92 -23.48
N PHE A 349 -19.09 -6.09 -23.45
CA PHE A 349 -19.77 -7.38 -23.42
C PHE A 349 -20.91 -7.38 -24.44
N ASP A 350 -20.83 -8.25 -25.43
CA ASP A 350 -21.88 -8.46 -26.42
C ASP A 350 -22.81 -9.60 -25.96
N PRO A 351 -24.07 -9.31 -25.60
CA PRO A 351 -25.01 -10.33 -25.13
C PRO A 351 -25.44 -11.34 -26.22
N THR A 352 -25.10 -11.09 -27.48
CA THR A 352 -25.44 -11.93 -28.64
C THR A 352 -24.34 -12.91 -29.00
N GLU A 353 -23.14 -12.72 -28.46
CA GLU A 353 -21.99 -13.60 -28.69
C GLU A 353 -21.81 -14.64 -27.56
N PRO A 354 -21.20 -15.80 -27.85
CA PRO A 354 -20.90 -16.82 -26.84
C PRO A 354 -19.96 -16.30 -25.74
N TRP A 355 -20.10 -16.83 -24.53
CA TRP A 355 -19.22 -16.57 -23.40
C TRP A 355 -19.06 -17.80 -22.53
N THR A 356 -17.99 -17.84 -21.73
CA THR A 356 -17.66 -18.96 -20.84
C THR A 356 -17.67 -18.48 -19.40
N LEU A 357 -18.38 -19.19 -18.52
CA LEU A 357 -18.23 -19.03 -17.09
C LEU A 357 -17.17 -20.01 -16.60
N GLU A 358 -16.03 -19.50 -16.18
CA GLU A 358 -14.95 -20.31 -15.62
C GLU A 358 -15.12 -20.43 -14.10
N LEU A 359 -15.09 -21.67 -13.61
CA LEU A 359 -15.09 -22.02 -12.20
C LEU A 359 -13.67 -22.38 -11.74
N LEU A 360 -13.13 -21.63 -10.79
CA LEU A 360 -11.85 -21.92 -10.15
C LEU A 360 -12.06 -22.85 -8.95
N VAL A 361 -11.51 -24.05 -9.05
CA VAL A 361 -11.54 -25.08 -8.01
C VAL A 361 -10.22 -25.08 -7.26
N GLN A 362 -10.26 -25.01 -5.93
CA GLN A 362 -9.06 -25.01 -5.09
C GLN A 362 -8.96 -26.25 -4.19
N ARG A 363 -7.74 -26.74 -3.93
CA ARG A 363 -7.42 -27.81 -2.95
C ARG A 363 -6.26 -27.41 -2.06
N ASN A 364 -6.36 -27.70 -0.76
CA ASN A 364 -5.27 -27.47 0.19
C ASN A 364 -4.31 -28.66 0.15
N ILE A 365 -3.02 -28.42 -0.09
CA ILE A 365 -1.99 -29.47 -0.19
C ILE A 365 -1.08 -29.57 1.05
N GLY A 366 -1.08 -28.55 1.93
CA GLY A 366 -0.37 -28.60 3.21
C GLY A 366 0.04 -27.20 3.70
N GLY A 367 0.11 -26.99 5.02
CA GLY A 367 0.48 -25.70 5.59
C GLY A 367 -0.42 -24.55 5.13
N ARG A 368 0.16 -23.56 4.42
CA ARG A 368 -0.55 -22.42 3.79
C ARG A 368 -0.63 -22.53 2.25
N GLN A 369 -0.20 -23.64 1.64
CA GLN A 369 -0.14 -23.83 0.19
C GLN A 369 -1.44 -24.41 -0.39
N LYS A 370 -1.79 -23.98 -1.61
CA LYS A 370 -3.04 -24.33 -2.30
C LYS A 370 -2.84 -24.57 -3.81
N ASP A 371 -3.36 -25.72 -4.24
CA ASP A 371 -3.70 -26.15 -5.60
C ASP A 371 -4.88 -25.40 -6.21
N PHE A 372 -4.83 -25.02 -7.49
CA PHE A 372 -5.99 -24.51 -8.24
C PHE A 372 -6.18 -25.22 -9.59
N THR A 373 -7.40 -25.37 -10.08
CA THR A 373 -7.68 -25.79 -11.46
C THR A 373 -8.93 -25.06 -11.94
N THR A 374 -9.06 -24.83 -13.24
CA THR A 374 -10.20 -24.14 -13.84
C THR A 374 -11.10 -25.14 -14.58
N ILE A 375 -12.42 -24.92 -14.53
CA ILE A 375 -13.40 -25.73 -15.25
C ILE A 375 -14.41 -24.80 -15.91
N ASP A 376 -14.66 -25.03 -17.19
CA ASP A 376 -15.42 -24.12 -18.04
C ASP A 376 -16.87 -24.54 -18.25
N LEU A 377 -17.78 -23.58 -18.11
CA LEU A 377 -19.18 -23.69 -18.53
C LEU A 377 -19.45 -22.71 -19.69
N GLY A 378 -19.41 -23.23 -20.91
CA GLY A 378 -19.74 -22.46 -22.11
C GLY A 378 -21.24 -22.12 -22.20
N TYR A 379 -21.53 -20.90 -22.63
CA TYR A 379 -22.88 -20.40 -22.89
C TYR A 379 -22.94 -19.71 -24.25
N ALA A 380 -23.83 -20.20 -25.12
CA ALA A 380 -24.18 -19.54 -26.37
C ALA A 380 -25.64 -19.05 -26.25
N PRO A 381 -25.92 -17.74 -26.40
CA PRO A 381 -27.28 -17.24 -26.34
C PRO A 381 -28.15 -17.92 -27.42
N PRO A 382 -29.31 -18.51 -27.05
CA PRO A 382 -30.16 -19.18 -28.04
C PRO A 382 -30.58 -18.24 -29.19
N PRO A 383 -30.44 -18.63 -30.47
CA PRO A 383 -30.73 -17.76 -31.62
C PRO A 383 -32.15 -17.17 -31.63
N LYS A 384 -33.11 -17.87 -31.02
CA LYS A 384 -34.49 -17.39 -30.87
C LYS A 384 -34.61 -16.04 -30.15
N TYR A 385 -33.64 -15.70 -29.30
CA TYR A 385 -33.55 -14.44 -28.56
C TYR A 385 -32.76 -13.35 -29.27
N ILE A 386 -32.17 -13.63 -30.43
CA ILE A 386 -31.38 -12.70 -31.22
C ILE A 386 -32.16 -12.30 -32.47
N GLU A 387 -32.08 -11.02 -32.85
CA GLU A 387 -32.54 -10.49 -34.12
C GLU A 387 -31.41 -9.76 -34.85
N THR A 388 -31.45 -9.81 -36.18
CA THR A 388 -30.51 -9.09 -37.06
C THR A 388 -31.14 -7.78 -37.48
N ALA A 389 -30.52 -6.65 -37.11
CA ALA A 389 -30.97 -5.34 -37.55
C ALA A 389 -30.56 -5.10 -39.01
N PRO A 390 -31.44 -4.53 -39.86
CA PRO A 390 -31.04 -4.06 -41.19
C PRO A 390 -30.04 -2.89 -41.06
N PRO A 391 -29.08 -2.76 -42.00
CA PRO A 391 -28.15 -1.64 -41.99
C PRO A 391 -28.92 -0.31 -42.09
N PRO A 392 -28.52 0.74 -41.35
CA PRO A 392 -29.19 2.03 -41.42
C PRO A 392 -29.09 2.59 -42.84
N THR A 393 -30.25 2.93 -43.41
CA THR A 393 -30.36 3.56 -44.73
C THR A 393 -29.65 4.90 -44.71
N ALA A 394 -28.61 5.06 -45.52
CA ALA A 394 -27.91 6.31 -45.71
C ALA A 394 -28.81 7.31 -46.45
N GLU A 395 -29.32 8.33 -45.74
CA GLU A 395 -29.86 9.53 -46.39
C GLU A 395 -28.73 10.50 -46.71
N SER A 396 -28.57 10.76 -48.00
CA SER A 396 -27.61 11.69 -48.58
C SER A 396 -28.14 13.13 -48.54
N GLY A 397 -27.33 14.08 -48.07
CA GLY A 397 -27.49 15.49 -48.46
C GLY A 397 -26.84 16.52 -47.55
N GLY A 398 -25.80 17.21 -48.05
CA GLY A 398 -25.43 18.55 -47.56
C GLY A 398 -23.96 18.76 -47.20
N ARG A 399 -23.18 19.28 -48.16
CA ARG A 399 -21.78 19.70 -48.01
C ARG A 399 -21.61 20.79 -46.94
N GLY A 400 -20.77 20.53 -45.95
CA GLY A 400 -20.03 21.50 -45.15
C GLY A 400 -18.57 21.05 -45.07
N GLN A 401 -17.64 22.00 -45.18
CA GLN A 401 -16.18 21.83 -45.26
C GLN A 401 -15.56 21.06 -44.07
N PRO A 402 -14.34 20.50 -44.24
CA PRO A 402 -13.81 19.48 -43.35
C PRO A 402 -13.34 20.09 -42.03
N SER A 403 -14.10 19.86 -40.96
CA SER A 403 -13.56 19.93 -39.61
C SER A 403 -12.89 18.60 -39.29
N GLU A 404 -11.60 18.66 -38.97
CA GLU A 404 -10.83 17.60 -38.34
C GLU A 404 -11.67 16.91 -37.28
N THR A 405 -12.19 15.73 -37.63
CA THR A 405 -12.78 14.83 -36.64
C THR A 405 -11.66 13.88 -36.27
N ALA A 406 -11.15 14.11 -35.07
CA ALA A 406 -10.23 13.24 -34.38
C ALA A 406 -10.63 11.78 -34.56
N ALA A 407 -9.63 10.92 -34.76
CA ALA A 407 -9.72 9.50 -34.52
C ALA A 407 -10.47 9.25 -33.20
N PRO A 408 -11.31 8.19 -33.09
CA PRO A 408 -11.95 7.84 -31.84
C PRO A 408 -10.87 7.57 -30.79
N GLY A 409 -10.60 8.58 -29.97
CA GLY A 409 -9.71 8.48 -28.83
C GLY A 409 -10.25 7.39 -27.93
N LEU A 410 -9.36 6.47 -27.55
CA LEU A 410 -9.55 5.65 -26.37
C LEU A 410 -10.04 6.56 -25.25
N ALA A 411 -11.30 6.35 -24.84
CA ALA A 411 -11.90 7.08 -23.75
C ALA A 411 -11.00 6.94 -22.53
N SER A 412 -10.48 8.08 -22.09
CA SER A 412 -9.84 8.30 -20.81
C SER A 412 -10.69 7.73 -19.68
N PHE A 413 -10.28 6.59 -19.12
CA PHE A 413 -10.77 6.10 -17.83
C PHE A 413 -10.11 6.91 -16.71
N GLU A 414 -10.59 8.13 -16.49
CA GLU A 414 -10.43 8.80 -15.21
C GLU A 414 -11.81 9.29 -14.77
N ASP A 415 -12.53 8.43 -14.04
CA ASP A 415 -13.68 8.85 -13.25
C ASP A 415 -13.22 9.10 -11.79
N PRO A 416 -13.18 10.36 -11.31
CA PRO A 416 -12.79 10.70 -9.94
C PRO A 416 -13.67 10.03 -8.86
N SER A 417 -14.90 9.66 -9.22
CA SER A 417 -15.90 9.17 -8.27
C SER A 417 -15.57 7.80 -7.66
N GLU A 418 -14.92 6.89 -8.39
CA GLU A 418 -14.52 5.57 -7.84
C GLU A 418 -13.34 5.68 -6.85
N ARG A 419 -12.39 6.58 -7.12
CA ARG A 419 -11.27 6.89 -6.24
C ARG A 419 -11.76 7.46 -4.90
N ASP A 420 -12.84 8.23 -4.92
CA ASP A 420 -13.44 8.86 -3.73
C ASP A 420 -14.17 7.88 -2.79
N VAL A 421 -14.60 6.70 -3.26
CA VAL A 421 -15.29 5.71 -2.41
C VAL A 421 -14.32 4.74 -1.71
N LEU A 422 -13.13 4.50 -2.28
CA LEU A 422 -12.18 3.51 -1.79
C LEU A 422 -11.52 3.92 -0.46
N TRP A 423 -11.00 5.16 -0.37
CA TRP A 423 -10.34 5.62 0.86
C TRP A 423 -11.34 5.69 2.03
N GLN A 424 -12.59 6.08 1.79
CA GLN A 424 -13.65 6.09 2.81
C GLN A 424 -13.91 4.69 3.41
N ARG A 425 -13.72 3.64 2.61
CA ARG A 425 -13.84 2.25 3.07
C ARG A 425 -12.65 1.85 3.92
N VAL A 426 -11.43 2.22 3.53
CA VAL A 426 -10.21 1.95 4.31
C VAL A 426 -10.28 2.60 5.69
N TRP A 427 -10.72 3.87 5.75
CA TRP A 427 -10.91 4.59 7.01
C TRP A 427 -11.93 3.92 7.93
N ARG A 428 -13.04 3.42 7.37
CA ARG A 428 -14.09 2.73 8.13
C ARG A 428 -13.64 1.37 8.68
N ASN A 429 -12.81 0.66 7.93
CA ASN A 429 -12.28 -0.64 8.36
C ASN A 429 -11.19 -0.49 9.43
N ARG A 430 -10.49 0.65 9.47
CA ARG A 430 -9.41 0.95 10.43
C ARG A 430 -9.84 1.81 11.63
N VAL A 431 -11.14 1.89 11.93
CA VAL A 431 -11.65 2.75 13.02
C VAL A 431 -11.03 2.42 14.39
N VAL A 432 -10.79 1.13 14.68
CA VAL A 432 -10.14 0.71 15.94
C VAL A 432 -8.71 1.22 16.00
N ASP A 433 -7.92 1.03 14.94
CA ASP A 433 -6.54 1.51 14.88
C ASP A 433 -6.47 3.04 14.99
N ILE A 434 -7.38 3.74 14.31
CA ILE A 434 -7.54 5.19 14.42
C ILE A 434 -7.86 5.60 15.86
N GLY A 435 -8.79 4.90 16.53
CA GLY A 435 -9.15 5.16 17.91
C GLY A 435 -7.97 5.00 18.88
N ILE A 436 -7.15 3.96 18.69
CA ILE A 436 -5.94 3.74 19.49
C ILE A 436 -4.92 4.85 19.22
N LEU A 437 -4.67 5.21 17.96
CA LEU A 437 -3.75 6.28 17.58
C LEU A 437 -4.18 7.63 18.21
N LEU A 438 -5.46 7.99 18.09
CA LEU A 438 -6.00 9.21 18.69
C LEU A 438 -5.88 9.18 20.23
N GLY A 439 -6.09 8.03 20.86
CA GLY A 439 -5.85 7.83 22.28
C GLY A 439 -4.39 8.07 22.66
N MET A 440 -3.43 7.51 21.91
CA MET A 440 -2.00 7.72 22.12
C MET A 440 -1.59 9.20 21.95
N LEU A 441 -2.10 9.86 20.91
CA LEU A 441 -1.88 11.29 20.68
C LEU A 441 -2.48 12.14 21.81
N GLY A 442 -3.66 11.78 22.31
CA GLY A 442 -4.29 12.43 23.47
C GLY A 442 -3.45 12.28 24.74
N VAL A 443 -2.95 11.07 25.03
CA VAL A 443 -2.05 10.83 26.16
C VAL A 443 -0.78 11.66 26.04
N LEU A 444 -0.13 11.68 24.86
CA LEU A 444 1.07 12.48 24.64
C LEU A 444 0.82 13.98 24.83
N THR A 445 -0.31 14.48 24.32
CA THR A 445 -0.71 15.88 24.47
C THR A 445 -0.92 16.24 25.94
N LEU A 446 -1.60 15.38 26.70
CA LEU A 446 -1.77 15.56 28.16
C LEU A 446 -0.42 15.53 28.89
N MET A 447 0.50 14.63 28.52
CA MET A 447 1.84 14.57 29.11
C MET A 447 2.62 15.88 28.90
N PHE A 448 2.51 16.50 27.72
CA PHE A 448 3.17 17.78 27.44
C PHE A 448 2.50 18.97 28.12
N PHE A 449 1.17 18.99 28.20
CA PHE A 449 0.44 20.04 28.90
C PHE A 449 0.73 20.02 30.40
N PHE A 450 0.76 18.83 31.01
CA PHE A 450 1.06 18.63 32.43
C PHE A 450 2.54 18.33 32.72
N GLN A 451 3.45 18.68 31.80
CA GLN A 451 4.86 18.32 31.89
C GLN A 451 5.52 18.79 33.19
N ASP A 452 5.23 20.00 33.68
CA ASP A 452 5.81 20.56 34.91
C ASP A 452 5.46 19.74 36.16
N GLN A 453 4.23 19.21 36.21
CA GLN A 453 3.79 18.37 37.31
C GLN A 453 4.39 16.96 37.18
N LEU A 454 4.48 16.48 35.95
CA LEU A 454 5.01 15.16 35.66
C LEU A 454 6.50 15.06 36.00
N VAL A 455 7.32 16.01 35.58
CA VAL A 455 8.79 15.98 35.79
C VAL A 455 9.20 16.09 37.25
N ARG A 456 8.34 16.62 38.13
CA ARG A 456 8.55 16.61 39.59
C ARG A 456 8.44 15.20 40.20
N ARG A 457 7.88 14.24 39.47
CA ARG A 457 7.76 12.84 39.87
C ARG A 457 8.66 11.97 38.97
N PRO A 458 9.99 11.96 39.17
CA PRO A 458 10.94 11.41 38.21
C PRO A 458 10.73 9.92 37.88
N LYS A 459 10.31 9.12 38.88
CA LYS A 459 9.98 7.70 38.68
C LYS A 459 8.77 7.50 37.76
N LEU A 460 7.72 8.30 37.94
CA LEU A 460 6.52 8.26 37.11
C LEU A 460 6.84 8.73 35.69
N THR A 461 7.61 9.81 35.54
CA THR A 461 8.04 10.29 34.21
C THR A 461 8.83 9.23 33.45
N ALA A 462 9.77 8.55 34.11
CA ALA A 462 10.57 7.50 33.48
C ALA A 462 9.70 6.30 33.05
N TRP A 463 8.78 5.85 33.93
CA TRP A 463 7.87 4.75 33.61
C TRP A 463 6.93 5.09 32.45
N LEU A 464 6.31 6.28 32.47
CA LEU A 464 5.47 6.73 31.36
C LEU A 464 6.25 6.87 30.06
N ARG A 465 7.48 7.37 30.10
CA ARG A 465 8.34 7.50 28.91
C ARG A 465 8.62 6.14 28.29
N TYR A 466 9.18 5.20 29.04
CA TYR A 466 9.52 3.89 28.49
C TYR A 466 8.29 3.06 28.14
N GLY A 467 7.20 3.17 28.91
CA GLY A 467 5.92 2.55 28.56
C GLY A 467 5.35 3.08 27.25
N PHE A 468 5.34 4.40 27.05
CA PHE A 468 4.88 5.03 25.81
C PHE A 468 5.75 4.65 24.61
N LEU A 469 7.08 4.71 24.75
CA LEU A 469 8.00 4.32 23.69
C LEU A 469 7.85 2.83 23.32
N THR A 470 7.59 1.97 24.30
CA THR A 470 7.33 0.55 24.05
C THR A 470 6.04 0.36 23.26
N ALA A 471 4.96 1.05 23.64
CA ALA A 471 3.70 1.02 22.89
C ALA A 471 3.88 1.53 21.45
N VAL A 472 4.62 2.62 21.26
CA VAL A 472 4.95 3.16 19.93
C VAL A 472 5.76 2.16 19.10
N LEU A 473 6.78 1.51 19.67
CA LEU A 473 7.59 0.55 18.94
C LEU A 473 6.78 -0.67 18.49
N PHE A 474 6.08 -1.32 19.41
CA PHE A 474 5.40 -2.59 19.12
C PHE A 474 4.07 -2.41 18.39
N TRP A 475 3.25 -1.44 18.82
CA TRP A 475 1.94 -1.23 18.22
C TRP A 475 2.02 -0.33 16.99
N LEU A 476 2.57 0.88 17.12
CA LEU A 476 2.61 1.82 15.99
C LEU A 476 3.62 1.39 14.90
N GLY A 477 4.78 0.87 15.34
CA GLY A 477 5.83 0.33 14.48
C GLY A 477 5.48 -1.04 13.91
N PHE A 478 5.70 -2.11 14.68
CA PHE A 478 5.65 -3.48 14.15
C PHE A 478 4.25 -4.00 13.77
N TYR A 479 3.20 -3.57 14.48
CA TYR A 479 1.83 -4.02 14.19
C TYR A 479 1.14 -3.15 13.13
N ALA A 480 1.13 -1.83 13.32
CA ALA A 480 0.42 -0.91 12.44
C ALA A 480 1.24 -0.47 11.21
N ASN A 481 2.57 -0.66 11.22
CA ASN A 481 3.50 -0.20 10.18
C ASN A 481 3.40 1.30 9.87
N ALA A 482 2.94 2.10 10.84
CA ALA A 482 2.72 3.53 10.70
C ALA A 482 4.00 4.31 11.02
N GLN A 483 4.96 4.28 10.09
CA GLN A 483 6.26 4.94 10.21
C GLN A 483 6.37 6.06 9.16
N LEU A 484 6.60 7.30 9.62
CA LEU A 484 6.93 8.39 8.71
C LEU A 484 8.35 8.22 8.16
N SER A 485 8.52 8.55 6.89
CA SER A 485 9.78 8.50 6.13
C SER A 485 9.99 9.81 5.39
N VAL A 486 11.25 10.09 4.98
CA VAL A 486 11.57 11.20 4.10
C VAL A 486 10.78 11.16 2.80
N ILE A 487 10.45 9.97 2.27
CA ILE A 487 9.66 9.83 1.03
C ILE A 487 8.34 10.59 1.16
N ASN A 488 7.65 10.48 2.29
CA ASN A 488 6.39 11.20 2.52
C ASN A 488 6.57 12.73 2.43
N VAL A 489 7.72 13.26 2.87
CA VAL A 489 8.05 14.68 2.76
C VAL A 489 8.28 15.06 1.29
N LEU A 490 9.02 14.21 0.57
CA LEU A 490 9.36 14.42 -0.85
C LEU A 490 8.09 14.37 -1.71
N THR A 491 7.21 13.38 -1.49
CA THR A 491 5.92 13.27 -2.16
C THR A 491 5.06 14.51 -1.90
N PHE A 492 4.96 14.99 -0.66
CA PHE A 492 4.21 16.21 -0.36
C PHE A 492 4.82 17.46 -1.02
N SER A 493 6.15 17.56 -1.05
CA SER A 493 6.83 18.70 -1.66
C SER A 493 6.69 18.70 -3.18
N ASN A 494 6.76 17.52 -3.80
CA ASN A 494 6.55 17.33 -5.24
C ASN A 494 5.08 17.59 -5.62
N ALA A 495 4.13 17.20 -4.76
CA ALA A 495 2.70 17.48 -4.92
C ALA A 495 2.34 18.98 -4.97
N LEU A 496 3.20 19.87 -4.48
CA LEU A 496 3.01 21.33 -4.62
C LEU A 496 3.44 21.85 -6.01
N VAL A 497 4.16 21.03 -6.78
CA VAL A 497 4.74 21.39 -8.09
C VAL A 497 4.05 20.66 -9.24
N THR A 498 3.47 19.48 -9.01
CA THR A 498 2.78 18.65 -10.00
C THR A 498 1.29 18.47 -9.70
N ASP A 499 0.45 18.18 -10.70
CA ASP A 499 -0.98 17.84 -10.54
C ASP A 499 -1.16 16.57 -9.69
N PHE A 500 -1.37 16.73 -8.38
CA PHE A 500 -1.41 15.64 -7.41
C PHE A 500 -2.82 15.31 -6.92
N SER A 501 -3.13 14.01 -6.80
CA SER A 501 -4.40 13.52 -6.24
C SER A 501 -4.27 13.17 -4.75
N TRP A 502 -5.02 13.88 -3.91
CA TRP A 502 -5.12 13.68 -2.45
C TRP A 502 -5.50 12.25 -2.03
N THR A 503 -6.11 11.49 -2.94
CA THR A 503 -6.62 10.14 -2.71
C THR A 503 -5.54 9.18 -2.24
N TYR A 504 -4.30 9.28 -2.74
CA TYR A 504 -3.19 8.39 -2.32
C TYR A 504 -2.81 8.60 -0.86
N PHE A 505 -2.83 9.84 -0.38
CA PHE A 505 -2.52 10.17 1.00
C PHE A 505 -3.63 9.70 1.95
N LEU A 506 -4.88 9.70 1.48
CA LEU A 506 -6.04 9.20 2.22
C LEU A 506 -6.09 7.66 2.30
N MET A 507 -5.27 6.92 1.55
CA MET A 507 -5.26 5.45 1.62
C MET A 507 -4.62 4.89 2.90
N ASP A 508 -3.72 5.64 3.54
CA ASP A 508 -3.18 5.27 4.86
C ASP A 508 -3.70 6.23 5.94
N PRO A 509 -4.82 5.89 6.61
CA PRO A 509 -5.43 6.78 7.60
C PRO A 509 -4.52 7.08 8.80
N LEU A 510 -3.63 6.15 9.18
CA LEU A 510 -2.78 6.33 10.34
C LEU A 510 -1.64 7.29 10.03
N VAL A 511 -0.97 7.10 8.89
CA VAL A 511 0.07 8.02 8.41
C VAL A 511 -0.51 9.40 8.14
N PHE A 512 -1.72 9.47 7.58
CA PHE A 512 -2.45 10.73 7.39
C PHE A 512 -2.64 11.47 8.72
N ILE A 513 -3.25 10.82 9.72
CA ILE A 513 -3.49 11.43 11.04
C ILE A 513 -2.17 11.81 11.73
N LEU A 514 -1.15 10.94 11.65
CA LEU A 514 0.18 11.22 12.19
C LEU A 514 0.77 12.49 11.59
N TRP A 515 0.64 12.70 10.28
CA TRP A 515 1.15 13.91 9.63
C TRP A 515 0.51 15.19 10.17
N PHE A 516 -0.81 15.22 10.34
CA PHE A 516 -1.49 16.36 10.98
C PHE A 516 -1.05 16.53 12.43
N ALA A 517 -0.86 15.43 13.16
CA ALA A 517 -0.34 15.47 14.52
C ALA A 517 1.11 15.98 14.57
N VAL A 518 1.96 15.63 13.60
CA VAL A 518 3.32 16.16 13.47
C VAL A 518 3.29 17.64 13.14
N ALA A 519 2.45 18.08 12.19
CA ALA A 519 2.29 19.48 11.85
C ALA A 519 1.86 20.32 13.07
N ALA A 520 0.86 19.85 13.83
CA ALA A 520 0.46 20.46 15.09
C ALA A 520 1.61 20.43 16.13
N GLY A 521 2.28 19.29 16.27
CA GLY A 521 3.41 19.12 17.18
C GLY A 521 4.57 20.08 16.88
N LEU A 522 4.88 20.30 15.61
CA LEU A 522 5.91 21.24 15.15
C LEU A 522 5.58 22.67 15.59
N LEU A 523 4.32 23.08 15.51
CA LEU A 523 3.89 24.43 15.88
C LEU A 523 4.03 24.70 17.40
N PHE A 524 3.68 23.72 18.23
CA PHE A 524 3.64 23.91 19.69
C PHE A 524 4.92 23.48 20.42
N TRP A 525 5.54 22.36 20.02
CA TRP A 525 6.69 21.73 20.70
C TRP A 525 7.90 21.50 19.79
N GLY A 526 7.83 21.90 18.52
CA GLY A 526 8.86 21.62 17.53
C GLY A 526 8.92 20.13 17.16
N ARG A 527 10.00 19.70 16.52
CA ARG A 527 10.12 18.32 15.99
C ARG A 527 10.23 17.25 17.07
N GLY A 528 10.49 17.64 18.32
CA GLY A 528 10.71 16.72 19.43
C GLY A 528 9.45 15.92 19.79
N ALA A 529 8.26 16.45 19.53
CA ALA A 529 7.00 15.73 19.69
C ALA A 529 6.99 14.43 18.88
N PHE A 530 7.43 14.47 17.61
CA PHE A 530 7.52 13.28 16.78
C PHE A 530 8.79 12.47 17.06
N CYS A 531 9.97 13.07 16.87
CA CYS A 531 11.26 12.36 16.89
C CYS A 531 11.59 11.72 18.24
N GLY A 532 11.09 12.30 19.34
CA GLY A 532 11.36 11.85 20.71
C GLY A 532 10.31 10.93 21.31
N TRP A 533 9.09 10.89 20.75
CA TRP A 533 7.96 10.18 21.35
C TRP A 533 7.18 9.30 20.36
N LEU A 534 6.84 9.81 19.17
CA LEU A 534 5.98 9.08 18.21
C LEU A 534 6.75 8.26 17.18
N CYS A 535 8.03 8.52 16.94
CA CYS A 535 8.82 7.79 15.94
C CYS A 535 9.18 6.36 16.43
N PRO A 536 8.67 5.28 15.79
CA PRO A 536 9.00 3.90 16.16
C PRO A 536 10.50 3.59 16.12
N PHE A 537 11.21 4.00 15.06
CA PHE A 537 12.67 3.79 15.00
C PHE A 537 13.43 4.56 16.10
N GLY A 538 12.98 5.76 16.44
CA GLY A 538 13.53 6.52 17.57
C GLY A 538 13.30 5.82 18.90
N ALA A 539 12.11 5.23 19.10
CA ALA A 539 11.80 4.42 20.27
C ALA A 539 12.68 3.16 20.34
N LEU A 540 12.89 2.47 19.22
CA LEU A 540 13.80 1.32 19.11
C LEU A 540 15.22 1.69 19.57
N GLN A 541 15.75 2.82 19.08
CA GLN A 541 17.09 3.29 19.44
C GLN A 541 17.21 3.60 20.94
N GLU A 542 16.23 4.30 21.52
CA GLU A 542 16.29 4.64 22.95
C GLU A 542 16.11 3.42 23.86
N LEU A 543 15.16 2.53 23.54
CA LEU A 543 14.91 1.33 24.33
C LEU A 543 16.10 0.37 24.28
N THR A 544 16.68 0.14 23.09
CA THR A 544 17.87 -0.71 22.94
C THR A 544 19.07 -0.13 23.67
N ASN A 545 19.30 1.19 23.63
CA ASN A 545 20.35 1.84 24.39
C ASN A 545 20.11 1.74 25.91
N HIS A 546 18.88 1.95 26.38
CA HIS A 546 18.51 1.80 27.79
C HIS A 546 18.77 0.38 28.31
N ILE A 547 18.39 -0.63 27.53
CA ILE A 547 18.69 -2.04 27.80
C ILE A 547 20.21 -2.27 27.80
N GLY A 548 20.94 -1.73 26.82
CA GLY A 548 22.40 -1.82 26.74
C GLY A 548 23.10 -1.24 27.98
N ARG A 549 22.68 -0.07 28.47
CA ARG A 549 23.17 0.53 29.71
C ARG A 549 22.90 -0.38 30.92
N ARG A 550 21.75 -1.04 30.95
CA ARG A 550 21.39 -1.98 32.03
C ARG A 550 22.29 -3.22 32.05
N PHE A 551 22.81 -3.62 30.90
CA PHE A 551 23.81 -4.68 30.71
C PHE A 551 25.27 -4.19 30.82
N GLY A 552 25.49 -2.91 31.14
CA GLY A 552 26.84 -2.37 31.38
C GLY A 552 27.59 -1.92 30.13
N ILE A 553 26.93 -1.72 28.99
CA ILE A 553 27.58 -1.21 27.78
C ILE A 553 28.06 0.24 28.01
N PRO A 554 29.34 0.55 27.79
CA PRO A 554 29.89 1.88 28.01
C PRO A 554 29.29 2.88 27.03
N GLN A 555 28.95 4.08 27.53
CA GLN A 555 28.42 5.16 26.70
C GLN A 555 29.56 6.08 26.24
N VAL A 556 29.71 6.20 24.92
CA VAL A 556 30.73 7.05 24.30
C VAL A 556 30.14 8.43 24.09
N ARG A 557 30.74 9.45 24.71
CA ARG A 557 30.33 10.84 24.50
C ARG A 557 31.18 11.48 23.41
N VAL A 558 30.52 12.01 22.40
CA VAL A 558 31.20 12.67 21.27
C VAL A 558 31.66 14.07 21.71
N PRO A 559 32.93 14.46 21.47
CA PRO A 559 33.39 15.81 21.77
C PRO A 559 32.53 16.88 21.07
N TRP A 560 32.25 17.98 21.76
CA TRP A 560 31.32 19.01 21.28
C TRP A 560 31.63 19.50 19.86
N GLY A 561 32.90 19.82 19.58
CA GLY A 561 33.30 20.32 18.25
C GLY A 561 33.11 19.29 17.12
N LEU A 562 33.21 17.99 17.41
CA LEU A 562 32.91 16.95 16.42
C LEU A 562 31.39 16.80 16.25
N ASN A 563 30.64 16.83 17.35
CA ASN A 563 29.18 16.77 17.31
C ASN A 563 28.57 17.87 16.45
N GLU A 564 28.97 19.12 16.69
CA GLU A 564 28.47 20.30 15.99
C GLU A 564 28.76 20.24 14.48
N ARG A 565 29.90 19.64 14.09
CA ARG A 565 30.27 19.43 12.68
C ARG A 565 29.55 18.26 12.01
N LEU A 566 29.07 17.28 12.78
CA LEU A 566 28.33 16.13 12.25
C LEU A 566 26.83 16.40 12.11
N TRP A 567 26.26 17.37 12.83
CA TRP A 567 24.84 17.74 12.67
C TRP A 567 24.43 18.12 11.25
N PRO A 568 25.23 18.86 10.45
CA PRO A 568 24.91 19.15 9.04
C PRO A 568 24.76 17.91 8.15
N VAL A 569 25.33 16.75 8.50
CA VAL A 569 25.35 15.56 7.63
C VAL A 569 23.94 15.11 7.24
N LYS A 570 23.00 15.03 8.20
CA LYS A 570 21.60 14.70 7.91
C LYS A 570 20.91 15.72 6.99
N TYR A 571 21.31 17.00 7.05
CA TYR A 571 20.78 18.03 6.17
C TYR A 571 21.34 17.89 4.75
N ILE A 572 22.62 17.52 4.62
CA ILE A 572 23.23 17.22 3.32
C ILE A 572 22.54 16.00 2.67
N ILE A 573 22.32 14.93 3.44
CA ILE A 573 21.58 13.75 2.97
C ILE A 573 20.18 14.16 2.52
N PHE A 574 19.44 14.91 3.34
CA PHE A 574 18.10 15.39 2.98
C PHE A 574 18.10 16.26 1.72
N LEU A 575 18.99 17.25 1.61
CA LEU A 575 19.08 18.12 0.43
C LEU A 575 19.48 17.36 -0.83
N GLY A 576 20.35 16.35 -0.72
CA GLY A 576 20.70 15.45 -1.82
C GLY A 576 19.50 14.62 -2.30
N LEU A 577 18.75 14.02 -1.37
CA LEU A 577 17.53 13.28 -1.67
C LEU A 577 16.45 14.20 -2.28
N PHE A 578 16.28 15.40 -1.73
CA PHE A 578 15.35 16.39 -2.24
C PHE A 578 15.71 16.83 -3.66
N GLY A 579 16.98 17.18 -3.90
CA GLY A 579 17.48 17.53 -5.23
C GLY A 579 17.28 16.39 -6.24
N MET A 580 17.57 15.14 -5.84
CA MET A 580 17.31 13.98 -6.69
C MET A 580 15.81 13.79 -6.96
N SER A 581 14.94 14.03 -5.98
CA SER A 581 13.48 13.87 -6.16
C SER A 581 12.88 14.86 -7.16
N LEU A 582 13.50 16.03 -7.33
CA LEU A 582 13.12 16.98 -8.37
C LEU A 582 13.58 16.52 -9.76
N TYR A 583 14.64 15.71 -9.85
CA TYR A 583 15.10 15.11 -11.10
C TYR A 583 14.32 13.85 -11.47
N SER A 584 14.18 12.92 -10.52
CA SER A 584 13.48 11.66 -10.68
C SER A 584 13.03 11.11 -9.32
N LEU A 585 11.71 10.93 -9.16
CA LEU A 585 11.13 10.39 -7.94
C LEU A 585 11.59 8.95 -7.67
N SER A 586 11.68 8.12 -8.71
CA SER A 586 12.11 6.71 -8.57
C SER A 586 13.56 6.58 -8.09
N TRP A 587 14.46 7.46 -8.55
CA TRP A 587 15.83 7.51 -8.04
C TRP A 587 15.88 7.98 -6.58
N ALA A 588 15.06 8.96 -6.20
CA ALA A 588 15.00 9.42 -4.83
C ALA A 588 14.47 8.33 -3.87
N GLU A 589 13.51 7.50 -4.31
CA GLU A 589 13.03 6.35 -3.54
C GLU A 589 14.11 5.29 -3.32
N ARG A 590 14.90 4.97 -4.36
CA ARG A 590 16.05 4.06 -4.22
C ARG A 590 17.11 4.62 -3.26
N LEU A 591 17.43 5.91 -3.34
CA LEU A 591 18.39 6.52 -2.43
C LEU A 591 17.84 6.70 -1.00
N ALA A 592 16.52 6.77 -0.83
CA ALA A 592 15.87 6.85 0.47
C ALA A 592 16.05 5.57 1.31
N GLU A 593 16.62 4.50 0.75
CA GLU A 593 17.05 3.30 1.49
C GLU A 593 18.13 3.59 2.55
N VAL A 594 18.74 4.77 2.53
CA VAL A 594 19.53 5.30 3.64
C VAL A 594 18.75 5.32 4.97
N GLU A 595 17.41 5.38 4.91
CA GLU A 595 16.56 5.23 6.08
C GLU A 595 16.38 3.73 6.43
N PRO A 596 16.86 3.28 7.61
CA PRO A 596 16.72 1.88 8.03
C PRO A 596 15.27 1.53 8.42
N PHE A 597 14.31 2.46 8.27
CA PHE A 597 12.92 2.32 8.70
C PHE A 597 12.23 1.14 8.01
N LYS A 598 12.43 1.02 6.70
CA LYS A 598 11.87 -0.07 5.90
C LYS A 598 12.38 -1.42 6.40
N THR A 599 13.68 -1.57 6.56
CA THR A 599 14.30 -2.82 7.01
C THR A 599 13.97 -3.14 8.48
N ALA A 600 14.09 -2.16 9.38
CA ALA A 600 14.03 -2.39 10.82
C ALA A 600 12.62 -2.39 11.40
N ILE A 601 11.67 -1.63 10.82
CA ILE A 601 10.30 -1.49 11.34
C ILE A 601 9.29 -2.20 10.43
N ILE A 602 9.28 -1.89 9.14
CA ILE A 602 8.25 -2.39 8.21
C ILE A 602 8.47 -3.87 7.87
N LEU A 603 9.72 -4.23 7.56
CA LEU A 603 10.09 -5.59 7.11
C LEU A 603 10.60 -6.49 8.24
N ASN A 604 10.69 -5.99 9.48
CA ASN A 604 11.14 -6.78 10.65
C ASN A 604 12.45 -7.56 10.41
N PHE A 605 13.43 -6.95 9.72
CA PHE A 605 14.72 -7.54 9.32
C PHE A 605 14.63 -8.70 8.30
N MET A 606 13.47 -8.94 7.70
CA MET A 606 13.28 -9.89 6.59
C MET A 606 13.60 -9.19 5.26
N ARG A 607 14.88 -8.98 4.97
CA ARG A 607 15.35 -8.34 3.72
C ARG A 607 16.71 -8.91 3.30
N ALA A 608 17.13 -8.66 2.05
CA ALA A 608 18.47 -8.98 1.57
C ALA A 608 19.57 -8.51 2.55
N TRP A 609 20.61 -9.33 2.69
CA TRP A 609 21.61 -9.23 3.74
C TRP A 609 22.31 -7.86 3.87
N PRO A 610 22.61 -7.09 2.78
CA PRO A 610 23.30 -5.80 2.93
C PRO A 610 22.47 -4.79 3.71
N PHE A 611 21.16 -4.78 3.49
CA PHE A 611 20.23 -3.87 4.17
C PHE A 611 20.07 -4.24 5.64
N VAL A 612 20.00 -5.55 5.94
CA VAL A 612 19.93 -6.06 7.31
C VAL A 612 21.22 -5.72 8.06
N ALA A 613 22.39 -5.95 7.44
CA ALA A 613 23.69 -5.63 8.02
C ALA A 613 23.82 -4.12 8.29
N PHE A 614 23.38 -3.27 7.37
CA PHE A 614 23.37 -1.82 7.56
C PHE A 614 22.48 -1.38 8.73
N ALA A 615 21.22 -1.84 8.77
CA ALA A 615 20.29 -1.49 9.84
C ALA A 615 20.75 -2.01 11.21
N ALA A 616 21.23 -3.26 11.27
CA ALA A 616 21.79 -3.84 12.48
C ALA A 616 23.05 -3.09 12.93
N GLY A 617 23.94 -2.71 12.01
CA GLY A 617 25.12 -1.90 12.30
C GLY A 617 24.78 -0.57 12.96
N LEU A 618 23.74 0.13 12.46
CA LEU A 618 23.25 1.37 13.08
C LEU A 618 22.70 1.16 14.49
N ILE A 619 22.03 0.03 14.76
CA ILE A 619 21.54 -0.32 16.09
C ILE A 619 22.71 -0.65 17.03
N VAL A 620 23.74 -1.36 16.54
CA VAL A 620 24.95 -1.66 17.31
C VAL A 620 25.68 -0.38 17.69
N ILE A 621 25.89 0.55 16.75
CA ILE A 621 26.49 1.86 17.05
C ILE A 621 25.64 2.61 18.08
N ASN A 622 24.31 2.52 17.98
CA ASN A 622 23.40 3.13 18.93
C ASN A 622 23.53 2.60 20.38
N LEU A 623 24.03 1.39 20.59
CA LEU A 623 24.31 0.87 21.95
C LEU A 623 25.40 1.69 22.66
N PHE A 624 26.36 2.24 21.91
CA PHE A 624 27.46 3.06 22.44
C PHE A 624 27.16 4.56 22.39
N VAL A 625 26.52 5.03 21.32
CA VAL A 625 26.15 6.44 21.12
C VAL A 625 24.64 6.53 20.97
N GLU A 626 23.96 6.98 22.03
CA GLU A 626 22.50 7.06 22.07
C GLU A 626 21.94 7.84 20.88
N ARG A 627 20.99 7.24 20.15
CA ARG A 627 20.27 7.81 19.00
C ARG A 627 21.20 8.29 17.87
N PHE A 628 22.29 7.57 17.61
CA PHE A 628 23.29 7.90 16.58
C PHE A 628 22.67 8.27 15.21
N PHE A 629 21.84 7.39 14.64
CA PHE A 629 21.18 7.63 13.35
C PHE A 629 20.30 8.90 13.36
N CYS A 630 19.41 9.04 14.37
CA CYS A 630 18.56 10.21 14.50
C CYS A 630 19.34 11.53 14.65
N ARG A 631 20.55 11.48 15.21
CA ARG A 631 21.41 12.65 15.43
C ARG A 631 22.15 13.09 14.18
N TYR A 632 22.65 12.16 13.38
CA TYR A 632 23.63 12.46 12.32
C TYR A 632 23.18 12.10 10.89
N MET A 633 22.27 11.14 10.72
CA MET A 633 21.98 10.59 9.39
C MET A 633 20.51 10.71 8.97
N CYS A 634 19.58 10.87 9.90
CA CYS A 634 18.14 10.83 9.64
C CYS A 634 17.64 12.01 8.78
N PRO A 635 17.29 11.79 7.49
CA PRO A 635 16.88 12.86 6.59
C PRO A 635 15.46 13.37 6.93
N LEU A 636 14.55 12.50 7.37
CA LEU A 636 13.26 12.92 7.94
C LEU A 636 13.43 13.88 9.12
N GLY A 637 14.38 13.59 10.02
CA GLY A 637 14.68 14.45 11.16
C GLY A 637 15.22 15.82 10.74
N ALA A 638 15.98 15.88 9.65
CA ALA A 638 16.46 17.13 9.05
C ALA A 638 15.30 17.94 8.45
N ALA A 639 14.42 17.29 7.68
CA ALA A 639 13.23 17.91 7.09
C ALA A 639 12.34 18.56 8.16
N LEU A 640 12.03 17.82 9.23
CA LEU A 640 11.20 18.31 10.34
C LEU A 640 11.90 19.39 11.18
N ALA A 641 13.23 19.51 11.13
CA ALA A 641 13.97 20.53 11.87
C ALA A 641 13.90 21.91 11.22
N ILE A 642 13.63 22.01 9.91
CA ILE A 642 13.53 23.29 9.19
C ILE A 642 12.37 24.14 9.73
N PRO A 643 11.10 23.66 9.76
CA PRO A 643 9.98 24.43 10.30
C PRO A 643 9.98 24.52 11.84
N ALA A 644 10.72 23.66 12.54
CA ALA A 644 10.73 23.63 14.01
C ALA A 644 11.25 24.93 14.67
N ARG A 645 11.96 25.80 13.94
CA ARG A 645 12.35 27.13 14.44
C ARG A 645 11.18 28.10 14.58
N ILE A 646 10.07 27.86 13.89
CA ILE A 646 8.87 28.73 13.86
C ILE A 646 7.92 28.40 15.03
N ARG A 647 8.36 27.59 16.01
CA ARG A 647 7.51 27.22 17.15
C ARG A 647 7.02 28.46 17.90
N MET A 648 5.78 28.41 18.35
CA MET A 648 5.11 29.56 18.98
C MET A 648 5.47 29.71 20.47
N PHE A 649 5.94 28.65 21.14
CA PHE A 649 6.14 28.65 22.59
C PHE A 649 7.42 27.93 23.07
N ASP A 650 8.10 28.58 24.03
CA ASP A 650 9.28 28.07 24.74
C ASP A 650 8.92 27.51 26.12
N TRP A 651 8.46 26.25 26.13
CA TRP A 651 7.99 25.58 27.35
C TRP A 651 9.10 25.06 28.28
N LEU A 652 10.32 24.86 27.77
CA LEU A 652 11.43 24.28 28.54
C LEU A 652 12.09 25.34 29.42
N LYS A 653 12.04 25.17 30.74
CA LYS A 653 12.57 26.12 31.72
C LYS A 653 14.05 25.92 31.97
N ARG A 654 14.78 27.01 32.18
CA ARG A 654 16.19 27.03 32.59
C ARG A 654 16.42 28.13 33.62
N HIS A 655 17.37 27.90 34.52
CA HIS A 655 17.86 28.93 35.44
C HIS A 655 18.96 29.76 34.78
N LYS A 656 19.26 30.93 35.36
CA LYS A 656 20.27 31.86 34.83
C LYS A 656 21.68 31.28 34.89
N GLU A 657 21.95 30.43 35.87
CA GLU A 657 23.23 29.78 36.11
C GLU A 657 23.47 28.57 35.19
N CYS A 658 22.48 28.17 34.39
CA CYS A 658 22.58 27.04 33.49
C CYS A 658 23.37 27.41 32.22
N GLY A 659 24.53 26.77 32.01
CA GLY A 659 25.50 27.09 30.95
C GLY A 659 26.68 27.93 31.45
N ASN A 660 26.52 28.65 32.57
CA ASN A 660 27.63 29.32 33.24
C ASN A 660 27.28 29.57 34.73
N PRO A 661 27.92 28.90 35.71
CA PRO A 661 28.95 27.87 35.58
C PRO A 661 28.41 26.43 35.45
N CYS A 662 27.09 26.21 35.55
CA CYS A 662 26.53 24.85 35.62
C CYS A 662 26.41 24.17 34.25
N GLN A 663 26.96 22.95 34.11
CA GLN A 663 26.96 22.17 32.85
C GLN A 663 26.16 20.86 32.90
N ILE A 664 25.46 20.57 34.01
CA ILE A 664 24.85 19.26 34.25
C ILE A 664 23.80 18.90 33.17
N CYS A 665 22.89 19.82 32.84
CA CYS A 665 21.88 19.52 31.82
C CYS A 665 22.47 19.32 30.42
N ALA A 666 23.57 20.00 30.09
CA ALA A 666 24.26 19.82 28.81
C ALA A 666 24.94 18.44 28.75
N HIS A 667 25.60 18.05 29.84
CA HIS A 667 26.25 16.76 29.99
C HIS A 667 25.27 15.56 29.97
N ASP A 668 24.09 15.73 30.56
CA ASP A 668 23.08 14.66 30.66
C ASP A 668 22.08 14.68 29.49
N CYS A 669 22.26 15.57 28.50
CA CYS A 669 21.39 15.60 27.33
C CYS A 669 21.70 14.41 26.41
N PRO A 670 20.75 13.48 26.17
CA PRO A 670 21.03 12.25 25.41
C PRO A 670 21.42 12.49 23.95
N VAL A 671 21.05 13.65 23.40
CA VAL A 671 21.32 14.03 22.01
C VAL A 671 22.28 15.23 21.90
N ASP A 672 22.86 15.67 23.02
CA ASP A 672 23.76 16.84 23.11
C ASP A 672 23.16 18.12 22.48
N ALA A 673 21.85 18.32 22.60
CA ALA A 673 21.14 19.47 22.01
C ALA A 673 21.31 20.78 22.80
N ILE A 674 22.02 20.77 23.93
CA ILE A 674 22.22 21.95 24.78
C ILE A 674 23.66 22.42 24.59
N HIS A 675 23.83 23.66 24.13
CA HIS A 675 25.14 24.27 23.96
C HIS A 675 25.88 24.39 25.30
N PRO A 676 27.23 24.40 25.30
CA PRO A 676 28.01 24.68 26.50
C PRO A 676 27.69 26.04 27.14
N THR A 677 27.24 27.01 26.34
CA THR A 677 26.74 28.31 26.82
C THR A 677 25.38 28.22 27.52
N GLY A 678 24.70 27.09 27.39
CA GLY A 678 23.45 26.73 28.02
C GLY A 678 22.25 26.72 27.07
N GLU A 679 22.29 27.39 25.93
CA GLU A 679 21.13 27.49 25.05
C GLU A 679 20.69 26.12 24.50
N ILE A 680 19.38 25.90 24.42
CA ILE A 680 18.83 24.67 23.84
C ILE A 680 18.67 24.89 22.34
N ASN A 681 19.38 24.10 21.54
CA ASN A 681 19.19 24.07 20.10
C ASN A 681 17.89 23.32 19.78
N VAL A 682 16.86 24.06 19.39
CA VAL A 682 15.53 23.54 19.07
C VAL A 682 15.53 22.61 17.86
N ASN A 683 16.48 22.78 16.94
CA ASN A 683 16.65 21.90 15.79
C ASN A 683 17.23 20.55 16.17
N GLU A 684 17.82 20.42 17.36
CA GLU A 684 18.43 19.19 17.85
C GLU A 684 17.64 18.55 18.99
N CYS A 685 16.88 19.35 19.73
CA CYS A 685 16.09 18.90 20.86
C CYS A 685 14.99 17.89 20.47
N ILE A 686 15.00 16.72 21.11
CA ILE A 686 13.97 15.69 20.97
C ILE A 686 12.86 15.78 22.04
N TYR A 687 12.83 16.85 22.82
CA TYR A 687 11.80 17.07 23.85
C TYR A 687 11.62 15.88 24.83
N CYS A 688 12.73 15.25 25.27
CA CYS A 688 12.70 14.09 26.15
C CYS A 688 12.40 14.40 27.63
N LEU A 689 12.36 15.68 28.00
CA LEU A 689 12.12 16.21 29.36
C LEU A 689 13.19 15.85 30.42
N GLU A 690 14.33 15.26 30.06
CA GLU A 690 15.39 14.92 31.02
C GLU A 690 15.95 16.17 31.73
N CYS A 691 16.20 17.24 30.96
CA CYS A 691 16.67 18.51 31.52
C CYS A 691 15.62 19.18 32.43
N GLN A 692 14.33 18.94 32.21
CA GLN A 692 13.25 19.46 33.06
C GLN A 692 13.10 18.66 34.35
N LYS A 693 13.35 17.34 34.32
CA LYS A 693 13.49 16.54 35.55
C LYS A 693 14.62 17.07 36.41
N LEU A 694 15.79 17.31 35.80
CA LEU A 694 16.94 17.92 36.49
C LEU A 694 16.63 19.31 37.02
N TYR A 695 15.90 20.15 36.26
CA TYR A 695 15.55 21.52 36.67
C TYR A 695 14.83 21.58 38.03
N TYR A 696 13.92 20.64 38.30
CA TYR A 696 13.18 20.57 39.57
C TYR A 696 13.85 19.68 40.65
N ASP A 697 14.95 19.01 40.34
CA ASP A 697 15.65 18.10 41.25
C ASP A 697 16.40 18.87 42.34
N ASP A 698 15.95 18.73 43.58
CA ASP A 698 16.53 19.44 44.73
C ASP A 698 17.86 18.83 45.20
N GLN A 699 18.25 17.64 44.74
CA GLN A 699 19.52 16.97 45.07
C GLN A 699 20.59 17.14 43.99
N ARG A 700 20.21 17.33 42.73
CA ARG A 700 21.14 17.40 41.59
C ARG A 700 21.31 18.80 41.02
N CYS A 701 20.27 19.64 41.01
CA CYS A 701 20.38 20.99 40.46
C CYS A 701 21.01 21.95 41.47
N PRO A 702 22.18 22.57 41.19
CA PRO A 702 22.85 23.47 42.13
C PRO A 702 21.98 24.62 42.62
N HIS A 703 21.15 25.20 41.74
CA HIS A 703 20.23 26.27 42.09
C HIS A 703 19.16 25.78 43.09
N MET A 704 18.59 24.60 42.86
CA MET A 704 17.58 24.02 43.76
C MET A 704 18.19 23.52 45.09
N ILE A 705 19.41 23.00 45.06
CA ILE A 705 20.18 22.65 46.27
C ILE A 705 20.38 23.90 47.14
N GLN A 706 20.81 25.02 46.54
CA GLN A 706 20.98 26.29 47.27
C GLN A 706 19.65 26.78 47.86
N ARG A 707 18.55 26.72 47.09
CA ARG A 707 17.21 27.08 47.59
C ARG A 707 16.78 26.18 48.75
N ARG A 708 16.99 24.87 48.66
CA ARG A 708 16.70 23.93 49.74
C ARG A 708 17.52 24.25 50.99
N ILE A 709 18.84 24.39 50.86
CA ILE A 709 19.72 24.71 52.00
C ILE A 709 19.28 26.02 52.67
N LYS A 710 18.91 27.05 51.89
CA LYS A 710 18.41 28.32 52.44
C LYS A 710 17.07 28.15 53.17
N ARG A 711 16.16 27.32 52.64
CA ARG A 711 14.88 26.97 53.28
C ARG A 711 15.11 26.21 54.59
N GLU A 712 15.96 25.19 54.57
CA GLU A 712 16.32 24.39 55.76
C GLU A 712 16.95 25.26 56.85
N LYS A 713 17.91 26.12 56.49
CA LYS A 713 18.51 27.08 57.44
C LYS A 713 17.49 28.05 58.02
N ARG A 714 16.58 28.58 57.19
CA ARG A 714 15.50 29.44 57.67
C ARG A 714 14.61 28.69 58.66
N LEU A 715 14.24 27.44 58.36
CA LEU A 715 13.40 26.61 59.21
C LEU A 715 14.05 26.36 60.59
N VAL A 716 15.35 26.05 60.61
CA VAL A 716 16.12 25.82 61.85
C VAL A 716 16.22 27.10 62.69
N ASN A 717 16.36 28.26 62.04
CA ASN A 717 16.49 29.56 62.72
C ASN A 717 15.16 30.19 63.16
N THR A 718 14.01 29.70 62.68
CA THR A 718 12.69 30.21 63.09
C THR A 718 12.31 29.67 64.47
N SER A 719 11.75 30.54 65.32
CA SER A 719 11.22 30.18 66.65
C SER A 719 10.08 29.16 66.55
N ASP A 720 10.05 28.20 67.48
CA ASP A 720 9.09 27.09 67.46
C ASP A 720 7.62 27.54 67.48
N GLU A 721 7.32 28.66 68.15
CA GLU A 721 5.97 29.26 68.22
C GLU A 721 5.43 29.73 66.87
N MET A 722 6.31 29.98 65.89
CA MET A 722 5.96 30.46 64.55
C MET A 722 5.87 29.34 63.51
N LEU A 723 6.07 28.08 63.90
CA LEU A 723 6.11 26.94 63.00
C LEU A 723 4.81 26.12 63.09
N SER A 724 4.33 25.62 61.94
CA SER A 724 3.28 24.60 61.94
C SER A 724 3.79 23.29 62.54
N ALA A 725 2.90 22.41 62.98
CA ALA A 725 3.27 21.10 63.52
C ALA A 725 4.14 20.28 62.53
N GLU A 726 3.86 20.37 61.23
CA GLU A 726 4.64 19.72 60.17
C GLU A 726 6.05 20.32 60.05
N GLN A 727 6.17 21.64 60.08
CA GLN A 727 7.45 22.34 60.03
C GLN A 727 8.31 22.08 61.28
N LEU A 728 7.68 21.97 62.45
CA LEU A 728 8.37 21.63 63.70
C LEU A 728 8.92 20.19 63.66
N ALA A 729 8.15 19.25 63.11
CA ALA A 729 8.61 17.88 62.90
C ALA A 729 9.77 17.81 61.90
N GLU A 730 9.71 18.58 60.80
CA GLU A 730 10.80 18.70 59.83
C GLU A 730 12.06 19.32 60.45
N LYS A 731 11.92 20.40 61.25
CA LYS A 731 13.02 21.03 62.00
C LYS A 731 13.74 20.03 62.90
N ARG A 732 13.00 19.29 63.74
CA ARG A 732 13.56 18.26 64.62
C ARG A 732 14.31 17.16 63.84
N ARG A 733 13.79 16.75 62.68
CA ARG A 733 14.48 15.80 61.79
C ARG A 733 15.79 16.38 61.25
N LEU A 734 15.81 17.64 60.81
CA LEU A 734 17.02 18.30 60.31
C LEU A 734 18.09 18.40 61.39
N GLU A 735 17.73 18.86 62.59
CA GLU A 735 18.65 18.96 63.73
C GLU A 735 19.23 17.60 64.13
N SER A 736 18.40 16.54 64.13
CA SER A 736 18.87 15.18 64.41
C SER A 736 19.91 14.70 63.39
N ARG A 737 19.69 14.98 62.09
CA ARG A 737 20.64 14.66 61.01
C ARG A 737 21.93 15.44 61.16
N GLU A 738 21.87 16.69 61.58
CA GLU A 738 23.04 17.52 61.79
C GLU A 738 23.88 17.06 62.99
N LYS A 739 23.23 16.69 64.11
CA LYS A 739 23.90 16.03 65.25
C LYS A 739 24.62 14.75 64.83
N LEU A 740 23.96 13.90 64.05
CA LEU A 740 24.55 12.65 63.56
C LEU A 740 25.76 12.89 62.63
N LYS A 741 25.69 13.94 61.79
CA LYS A 741 26.83 14.35 60.94
C LYS A 741 28.00 14.86 61.76
N LYS A 742 27.76 15.68 62.79
CA LYS A 742 28.80 16.18 63.71
C LYS A 742 29.47 15.03 64.45
N GLN A 743 28.70 14.09 65.00
CA GLN A 743 29.22 12.87 65.64
C GLN A 743 30.09 12.03 64.69
N ARG A 744 29.67 11.86 63.43
CA ARG A 744 30.47 11.14 62.42
C ARG A 744 31.76 11.87 62.04
N GLN A 745 31.74 13.20 62.01
CA GLN A 745 32.94 14.01 61.74
C GLN A 745 33.91 14.02 62.93
N GLU A 746 33.40 14.07 64.15
CA GLU A 746 34.17 13.99 65.38
C GLU A 746 34.84 12.61 65.53
N LYS A 747 34.10 11.53 65.23
CA LYS A 747 34.63 10.16 65.16
C LYS A 747 35.67 9.95 64.05
N ARG A 748 35.66 10.78 63.00
CA ARG A 748 36.71 10.80 61.95
C ARG A 748 37.92 11.68 62.30
N ARG A 749 37.79 12.56 63.30
CA ARG A 749 38.83 13.49 63.74
C ARG A 749 39.57 13.02 64.99
N GLN A 750 39.03 12.05 65.73
CA GLN A 750 39.81 11.33 66.73
C GLN A 750 40.98 10.63 66.00
N PRO A 751 42.24 10.97 66.30
CA PRO A 751 43.37 10.21 65.79
C PRO A 751 43.22 8.76 66.25
N ALA A 752 43.61 7.83 65.40
CA ALA A 752 43.77 6.43 65.78
C ALA A 752 45.00 6.34 66.71
N ASP A 753 44.85 6.82 67.94
CA ASP A 753 45.81 6.57 69.00
C ASP A 753 45.37 5.31 69.76
N VAL A 754 46.32 4.37 69.84
CA VAL A 754 46.39 3.19 70.69
C VAL A 754 45.69 1.92 70.17
N GLU A 755 46.45 1.07 69.47
CA GLU A 755 46.94 -0.18 70.07
C GLU A 755 48.22 -0.65 69.35
N ALA A 756 49.32 -0.58 70.11
CA ALA A 756 50.58 -1.25 69.87
C ALA A 756 50.57 -2.60 70.58
#